data_AF-A0A956D8M0-F1
#
_entry.id   AF-A0A956D8M0-F1
#
_cell.length_a   1.000
_cell.length_b   1.000
_cell.length_c   1.000
_cell.angle_alpha   90.00
_cell.angle_beta   90.00
_cell.angle_gamma   90.00
#
_symmetry.space_group_name_H-M   'P 1'
#
loop_
_entity.id
_entity.type
_entity.pdbx_description
1 polymer ?
#
loop_
_entity_poly.entity_id
_entity_poly.type
_entity_poly.pdbx_seq_one_letter_code
_entity_poly.pdbx_strand_id
1 'polypeptide(L)'
;MAGRVERSCGETNGTRRVAWSLVLLAVLGCGASATPVQLRRVVLYQNGVGYFEREGRVENGRVALRLAPHEVDDVLTTLTVVDRGGDTSTSPSAAIPSGEDDAPRTLTLDLGDRPREVRIAYSAPTPVWRATYRVVLDEGGEQALLQAWAVVHNASPEDWTDVDLALATSAPFAYRVDLRDRRFFERPDATGRGAGAPNRGPVGSIATRGGYEHANDACPGAEEDRDGFEDDDGCPDPDNDQDRILDVDDQCPNEPETYNGVEDEDGCPDRGRVLLEHSQIQILEKIYFSREATETQTRQVPILDALAATLVHNPQITRVRIDGHASADEANGWALSAERAGAVRAALIARGVAEERLVAQAFGPTQPLDARTTEEAYERNRRVEFQIEERDEGDTGVRAGAVAQQAVAEVATDAAGATRYGLARRVSVPAGASAMVTVMSERVPGRAVLVFDPQADVEGAGRFPLRAAHLRNTVGGDAGVDLVAGPVTLFGGGELLGEGLLDALPAGRSVMLPYGLDRSTTVEVTGENEETPSRVVGIARGVVQLERIQSRRTRYVVTAGARVPGTMFLRYQTSGGFELVEAPPGHERVGSTYWVPLPLTASRTSTLELVARRPTQVSVDLMRDFTTDVAPYVQGGGLPDAVARGLAVILEARVVVVEREARERAVRVELGDLGQRNAEVRATLGALEGRRDAEGRRLRAELSQRVEEGIRRMEALAQELSTVRAEREAALERLREAVREPRWSME
;
A
#
# COMPACT_ATOMS: atom_id res chain seq x y z
N MET A 1 -10.11 88.60 3.39
CA MET A 1 -11.07 87.87 2.54
C MET A 1 -10.77 86.39 2.73
N ALA A 2 -11.53 85.69 3.58
CA ALA A 2 -12.82 85.02 3.27
C ALA A 2 -12.58 83.77 2.39
N GLY A 3 -13.02 82.56 2.71
CA GLY A 3 -13.83 81.93 3.76
C GLY A 3 -13.75 80.39 3.51
N ARG A 4 -14.48 79.44 4.11
CA ARG A 4 -15.50 79.26 5.17
C ARG A 4 -15.75 77.72 5.14
N VAL A 5 -15.42 76.91 6.17
CA VAL A 5 -16.25 76.44 7.33
C VAL A 5 -17.45 75.56 6.91
N GLU A 6 -17.87 74.42 7.49
CA GLU A 6 -17.46 73.45 8.53
C GLU A 6 -18.46 72.24 8.50
N ARG A 7 -18.25 71.26 9.38
CA ARG A 7 -18.89 69.94 9.63
C ARG A 7 -20.38 69.93 10.05
N SER A 8 -21.02 68.73 10.01
CA SER A 8 -21.70 68.04 11.14
C SER A 8 -23.14 67.49 10.93
N CYS A 9 -23.29 66.16 11.16
CA CYS A 9 -24.29 65.33 11.91
C CYS A 9 -25.82 65.66 12.09
N GLY A 10 -26.63 64.58 12.02
CA GLY A 10 -27.88 64.28 12.79
C GLY A 10 -29.21 64.90 12.31
N GLU A 11 -30.44 64.39 12.51
CA GLU A 11 -31.02 63.16 13.07
C GLU A 11 -32.58 63.28 12.97
N THR A 12 -33.30 62.14 13.03
CA THR A 12 -34.71 61.93 13.47
C THR A 12 -35.99 62.19 12.60
N ASN A 13 -36.76 61.08 12.49
CA ASN A 13 -38.22 60.85 12.66
C ASN A 13 -39.31 61.65 11.94
N GLY A 14 -40.30 60.90 11.42
CA GLY A 14 -41.72 61.29 11.57
C GLY A 14 -42.66 60.99 10.40
N THR A 15 -43.33 59.82 10.45
CA THR A 15 -44.74 59.60 10.07
C THR A 15 -45.25 60.00 8.67
N ARG A 16 -45.71 59.01 7.89
CA ARG A 16 -47.08 59.03 7.35
C ARG A 16 -47.54 57.66 6.84
N ARG A 17 -48.69 57.26 7.40
CA ARG A 17 -49.53 56.10 7.08
C ARG A 17 -50.23 56.28 5.73
N VAL A 18 -50.39 55.14 5.03
CA VAL A 18 -51.55 54.70 4.24
C VAL A 18 -51.87 55.49 2.96
N ALA A 19 -51.65 54.83 1.82
CA ALA A 19 -52.68 54.58 0.80
C ALA A 19 -52.10 53.64 -0.28
N TRP A 20 -52.42 52.34 -0.17
CA TRP A 20 -52.22 51.39 -1.25
C TRP A 20 -53.40 51.51 -2.23
N SER A 21 -53.10 51.94 -3.45
CA SER A 21 -54.02 51.83 -4.59
C SER A 21 -53.51 50.75 -5.52
N LEU A 22 -54.36 49.75 -5.74
CA LEU A 22 -54.27 48.65 -6.70
C LEU A 22 -53.80 49.11 -8.10
N VAL A 23 -52.82 48.41 -8.67
CA VAL A 23 -52.70 48.25 -10.13
C VAL A 23 -52.32 46.80 -10.45
N LEU A 24 -53.32 46.14 -11.05
CA LEU A 24 -53.31 45.06 -12.04
C LEU A 24 -52.31 43.90 -11.94
N LEU A 25 -52.92 42.71 -11.79
CA LEU A 25 -52.47 41.44 -12.36
C LEU A 25 -51.95 41.62 -13.80
N ALA A 26 -50.68 41.30 -14.00
CA ALA A 26 -50.17 40.79 -15.26
C ALA A 26 -49.86 39.30 -15.05
N VAL A 27 -50.60 38.47 -15.79
CA VAL A 27 -50.35 37.04 -15.95
C VAL A 27 -48.96 36.85 -16.52
N LEU A 28 -48.01 36.41 -15.70
CA LEU A 28 -46.76 35.80 -16.15
C LEU A 28 -46.90 34.29 -15.97
N GLY A 29 -46.75 33.60 -17.09
CA GLY A 29 -46.97 32.17 -17.22
C GLY A 29 -46.18 31.36 -16.19
N CYS A 30 -46.85 30.30 -15.73
CA CYS A 30 -46.25 29.22 -14.97
C CYS A 30 -45.12 28.62 -15.81
N GLY A 31 -43.87 28.98 -15.50
CA GLY A 31 -42.72 28.19 -15.90
C GLY A 31 -42.82 26.88 -15.13
N ALA A 32 -43.19 25.80 -15.82
CA ALA A 32 -43.14 24.45 -15.25
C ALA A 32 -41.72 24.21 -14.75
N SER A 33 -41.55 24.18 -13.43
CA SER A 33 -40.28 23.91 -12.76
C SER A 33 -39.84 22.50 -13.13
N ALA A 34 -38.64 22.38 -13.73
CA ALA A 34 -38.00 21.10 -13.96
C ALA A 34 -37.76 20.40 -12.61
N THR A 35 -38.03 19.11 -12.52
CA THR A 35 -37.89 18.38 -11.25
C THR A 35 -36.39 18.13 -10.99
N PRO A 36 -35.82 18.56 -9.86
CA PRO A 36 -34.39 18.38 -9.59
C PRO A 36 -34.11 16.90 -9.29
N VAL A 37 -33.27 16.28 -10.11
CA VAL A 37 -32.77 14.91 -9.92
C VAL A 37 -31.44 15.01 -9.16
N GLN A 38 -31.38 14.45 -7.95
CA GLN A 38 -30.21 14.62 -7.07
C GLN A 38 -29.08 13.70 -7.48
N LEU A 39 -27.85 14.20 -7.41
CA LEU A 39 -26.65 13.39 -7.54
C LEU A 39 -26.56 12.43 -6.37
N ARG A 40 -26.49 11.13 -6.63
CA ARG A 40 -26.47 10.09 -5.60
C ARG A 40 -25.14 9.37 -5.53
N ARG A 41 -24.51 9.13 -6.67
CA ARG A 41 -23.27 8.36 -6.73
C ARG A 41 -22.27 8.98 -7.70
N VAL A 42 -21.02 9.01 -7.29
CA VAL A 42 -19.87 9.48 -8.07
C VAL A 42 -18.77 8.43 -7.99
N VAL A 43 -18.23 8.03 -9.13
CA VAL A 43 -17.04 7.16 -9.20
C VAL A 43 -15.95 7.90 -9.95
N LEU A 44 -14.83 8.15 -9.29
CA LEU A 44 -13.69 8.85 -9.89
C LEU A 44 -12.61 7.85 -10.30
N TYR A 45 -12.19 7.89 -11.56
CA TYR A 45 -11.18 7.00 -12.12
C TYR A 45 -9.81 7.68 -12.24
N GLN A 46 -8.73 6.92 -12.09
CA GLN A 46 -7.36 7.45 -12.22
C GLN A 46 -6.99 7.89 -13.66
N ASN A 47 -7.79 7.53 -14.67
CA ASN A 47 -7.60 7.98 -16.04
C ASN A 47 -8.21 9.37 -16.33
N GLY A 48 -8.79 10.03 -15.33
CA GLY A 48 -9.38 11.37 -15.46
C GLY A 48 -10.82 11.37 -15.96
N VAL A 49 -11.54 10.25 -15.81
CA VAL A 49 -12.98 10.16 -16.07
C VAL A 49 -13.72 10.02 -14.74
N GLY A 50 -14.88 10.65 -14.62
CA GLY A 50 -15.83 10.44 -13.54
C GLY A 50 -17.13 9.87 -14.07
N TYR A 51 -17.70 8.88 -13.36
CA TYR A 51 -19.06 8.38 -13.59
C TYR A 51 -19.99 9.02 -12.56
N PHE A 52 -21.08 9.61 -13.04
CA PHE A 52 -22.05 10.35 -12.23
C PHE A 52 -23.42 9.71 -12.40
N GLU A 53 -24.08 9.42 -11.29
CA GLU A 53 -25.42 8.84 -11.27
C GLU A 53 -26.36 9.66 -10.41
N ARG A 54 -27.47 10.04 -11.02
CA ARG A 54 -28.52 10.85 -10.41
C ARG A 54 -29.80 10.05 -10.34
N GLU A 55 -30.52 10.20 -9.24
CA GLU A 55 -31.81 9.54 -9.05
C GLU A 55 -32.86 10.56 -8.56
N GLY A 56 -34.08 10.37 -9.03
CA GLY A 56 -35.20 11.22 -8.66
C GLY A 56 -36.48 10.88 -9.39
N ARG A 57 -37.60 11.28 -8.79
CA ARG A 57 -38.91 11.24 -9.43
C ARG A 57 -39.07 12.47 -10.33
N VAL A 58 -39.46 12.27 -11.58
CA VAL A 58 -39.71 13.35 -12.55
C VAL A 58 -41.20 13.45 -12.76
N GLU A 59 -41.78 14.64 -12.56
CA GLU A 59 -43.23 14.85 -12.64
C GLU A 59 -43.68 15.40 -13.99
N ASN A 60 -42.94 16.38 -14.53
CA ASN A 60 -43.31 17.12 -15.75
C ASN A 60 -42.53 16.67 -16.99
N GLY A 61 -41.93 15.47 -16.97
CA GLY A 61 -41.12 14.95 -18.07
C GLY A 61 -39.80 15.66 -18.33
N ARG A 62 -39.56 16.84 -17.76
CA ARG A 62 -38.36 17.64 -18.01
C ARG A 62 -37.38 17.59 -16.85
N VAL A 63 -36.13 17.26 -17.17
CA VAL A 63 -35.00 17.29 -16.24
C VAL A 63 -33.96 18.28 -16.75
N ALA A 64 -33.47 19.14 -15.86
CA ALA A 64 -32.39 20.07 -16.16
C ALA A 64 -31.10 19.61 -15.47
N LEU A 65 -30.02 19.47 -16.24
CA LEU A 65 -28.69 19.14 -15.75
C LEU A 65 -27.75 20.32 -15.98
N ARG A 66 -27.03 20.75 -14.96
CA ARG A 66 -26.03 21.82 -15.08
C ARG A 66 -24.67 21.19 -15.34
N LEU A 67 -24.07 21.52 -16.48
CA LEU A 67 -22.81 20.95 -16.98
C LEU A 67 -21.79 22.06 -17.22
N ALA A 68 -20.50 21.77 -17.04
CA ALA A 68 -19.46 22.67 -17.49
C ALA A 68 -19.41 22.68 -19.03
N PRO A 69 -18.98 23.79 -19.68
CA PRO A 69 -18.96 23.89 -21.14
C PRO A 69 -18.22 22.76 -21.85
N HIS A 70 -17.12 22.29 -21.27
CA HIS A 70 -16.28 21.23 -21.83
C HIS A 70 -16.83 19.81 -21.61
N GLU A 71 -17.83 19.63 -20.74
CA GLU A 71 -18.42 18.32 -20.44
C GLU A 71 -19.54 17.95 -21.39
N VAL A 72 -20.12 18.93 -22.10
CA VAL A 72 -21.38 18.77 -22.83
C VAL A 72 -21.33 17.63 -23.86
N ASP A 73 -20.29 17.59 -24.69
CA ASP A 73 -20.15 16.57 -25.75
C ASP A 73 -19.94 15.17 -25.17
N ASP A 74 -19.13 15.05 -24.11
CA ASP A 74 -18.82 13.78 -23.44
C ASP A 74 -20.04 13.23 -22.70
N VAL A 75 -20.78 14.10 -22.01
CA VAL A 75 -22.01 13.76 -21.31
C VAL A 75 -23.07 13.31 -22.31
N LEU A 76 -23.29 14.04 -23.40
CA LEU A 76 -24.26 13.63 -24.44
C LEU A 76 -23.93 12.27 -25.05
N THR A 77 -22.65 11.96 -25.25
CA THR A 77 -22.20 10.70 -25.85
C THR A 77 -22.42 9.50 -24.92
N THR A 78 -22.40 9.73 -23.60
CA THR A 78 -22.44 8.68 -22.58
C THR A 78 -23.74 8.66 -21.76
N LEU A 79 -24.64 9.61 -21.98
CA LEU A 79 -25.88 9.77 -21.22
C LEU A 79 -26.78 8.55 -21.38
N THR A 80 -27.17 8.00 -20.23
CA THR A 80 -28.14 6.92 -20.14
C THR A 80 -29.28 7.35 -19.21
N VAL A 81 -30.51 7.04 -19.61
CA VAL A 81 -31.71 7.27 -18.81
C VAL A 81 -32.48 5.96 -18.71
N VAL A 82 -32.66 5.49 -17.47
CA VAL A 82 -33.34 4.23 -17.16
C VAL A 82 -34.56 4.52 -16.29
N ASP A 83 -35.72 3.99 -16.68
CA ASP A 83 -36.96 4.04 -15.91
C ASP A 83 -36.94 2.91 -14.87
N ARG A 84 -37.14 3.22 -13.59
CA ARG A 84 -37.07 2.21 -12.51
C ARG A 84 -38.25 1.23 -12.51
N GLY A 85 -39.30 1.50 -13.30
CA GLY A 85 -40.49 0.65 -13.45
C GLY A 85 -40.48 -0.34 -14.63
N GLY A 86 -39.42 -0.38 -15.45
CA GLY A 86 -39.30 -1.35 -16.55
C GLY A 86 -37.91 -1.38 -17.19
N ASP A 87 -37.51 -2.54 -17.73
CA ASP A 87 -36.21 -2.80 -18.39
C ASP A 87 -35.96 -1.99 -19.69
N THR A 88 -36.81 -1.02 -20.00
CA THR A 88 -36.72 -0.20 -21.22
C THR A 88 -35.91 1.06 -20.99
N SER A 89 -34.72 1.13 -21.60
CA SER A 89 -33.99 2.39 -21.80
C SER A 89 -34.83 3.34 -22.65
N THR A 90 -35.01 4.57 -22.18
CA THR A 90 -35.71 5.62 -22.94
C THR A 90 -34.66 6.49 -23.59
N SER A 91 -34.72 6.73 -24.90
CA SER A 91 -33.84 7.69 -25.58
C SER A 91 -34.36 9.11 -25.32
N PRO A 92 -33.72 9.92 -24.45
CA PRO A 92 -34.18 11.29 -24.21
C PRO A 92 -33.91 12.15 -25.44
N SER A 93 -34.82 13.09 -25.75
CA SER A 93 -34.45 14.22 -26.60
C SER A 93 -33.82 15.30 -25.72
N ALA A 94 -32.63 15.77 -26.11
CA ALA A 94 -31.87 16.75 -25.37
C ALA A 94 -31.80 18.08 -26.14
N ALA A 95 -32.02 19.19 -25.45
CA ALA A 95 -31.83 20.54 -25.98
C ALA A 95 -30.76 21.28 -25.17
N ILE A 96 -29.80 21.90 -25.87
CA ILE A 96 -28.75 22.74 -25.28
C ILE A 96 -29.00 24.19 -25.70
N PRO A 97 -29.16 25.12 -24.76
CA PRO A 97 -29.25 26.55 -25.07
C PRO A 97 -27.90 27.08 -25.60
N SER A 98 -27.94 27.92 -26.63
CA SER A 98 -26.79 28.74 -27.06
C SER A 98 -26.46 29.80 -26.00
N GLY A 99 -25.19 29.98 -25.64
CA GLY A 99 -24.75 31.01 -24.69
C GLY A 99 -23.25 31.35 -24.79
N GLU A 100 -22.75 32.26 -23.95
CA GLU A 100 -21.32 32.65 -23.88
C GLU A 100 -20.38 31.48 -23.57
N ASP A 101 -19.14 31.55 -24.05
CA ASP A 101 -18.22 30.41 -24.17
C ASP A 101 -17.76 29.78 -22.84
N ASP A 102 -17.90 30.46 -21.69
CA ASP A 102 -17.29 30.03 -20.42
C ASP A 102 -18.29 29.75 -19.26
N ALA A 103 -19.60 29.96 -19.47
CA ALA A 103 -20.61 29.78 -18.43
C ALA A 103 -21.20 28.35 -18.42
N PRO A 104 -21.55 27.77 -17.25
CA PRO A 104 -22.20 26.47 -17.16
C PRO A 104 -23.45 26.38 -18.06
N ARG A 105 -23.58 25.27 -18.78
CA ARG A 105 -24.69 24.97 -19.70
C ARG A 105 -25.76 24.18 -18.97
N THR A 106 -27.03 24.49 -19.24
CA THR A 106 -28.16 23.70 -18.73
C THR A 106 -28.65 22.78 -19.85
N LEU A 107 -28.33 21.49 -19.74
CA LEU A 107 -28.88 20.44 -20.60
C LEU A 107 -30.30 20.12 -20.15
N THR A 108 -31.29 20.34 -21.02
CA THR A 108 -32.68 19.96 -20.72
C THR A 108 -33.01 18.66 -21.43
N LEU A 109 -33.35 17.63 -20.65
CA LEU A 109 -33.82 16.33 -21.12
C LEU A 109 -35.34 16.31 -21.09
N ASP A 110 -35.94 15.93 -22.21
CA ASP A 110 -37.37 15.66 -22.31
C ASP A 110 -37.62 14.14 -22.34
N LEU A 111 -38.35 13.68 -21.32
CA LEU A 111 -38.70 12.29 -21.02
C LEU A 111 -40.21 12.03 -21.20
N GLY A 112 -40.93 13.02 -21.76
CA GLY A 112 -42.37 13.00 -21.99
C GLY A 112 -43.21 13.18 -20.72
N ASP A 113 -44.51 13.48 -20.88
CA ASP A 113 -45.41 13.99 -19.83
C ASP A 113 -45.82 13.00 -18.73
N ARG A 114 -45.17 11.83 -18.61
CA ARG A 114 -45.54 10.80 -17.62
C ARG A 114 -44.64 10.86 -16.38
N PRO A 115 -45.23 10.95 -15.17
CA PRO A 115 -44.47 10.83 -13.93
C PRO A 115 -43.79 9.47 -13.80
N ARG A 116 -42.50 9.47 -13.48
CA ARG A 116 -41.70 8.25 -13.36
C ARG A 116 -40.47 8.46 -12.48
N GLU A 117 -39.93 7.37 -11.93
CA GLU A 117 -38.62 7.39 -11.30
C GLU A 117 -37.55 7.13 -12.34
N VAL A 118 -36.56 8.01 -12.40
CA VAL A 118 -35.47 7.89 -13.36
C VAL A 118 -34.15 7.77 -12.63
N ARG A 119 -33.29 6.95 -13.23
CA ARG A 119 -31.86 6.97 -12.99
C ARG A 119 -31.18 7.52 -14.24
N ILE A 120 -30.41 8.58 -14.05
CA ILE A 120 -29.65 9.24 -15.11
C ILE A 120 -28.18 9.03 -14.80
N ALA A 121 -27.45 8.41 -15.72
CA ALA A 121 -26.03 8.18 -15.56
C ALA A 121 -25.25 8.67 -16.79
N TYR A 122 -24.08 9.26 -16.55
CA TYR A 122 -23.20 9.77 -17.59
C TYR A 122 -21.74 9.77 -17.12
N SER A 123 -20.81 9.90 -18.06
CA SER A 123 -19.39 10.09 -17.78
C SER A 123 -18.95 11.48 -18.20
N ALA A 124 -18.06 12.10 -17.42
CA ALA A 124 -17.49 13.41 -17.73
C ALA A 124 -15.99 13.45 -17.35
N PRO A 125 -15.17 14.30 -17.98
CA PRO A 125 -13.80 14.52 -17.57
C PRO A 125 -13.72 15.05 -16.13
N THR A 126 -12.85 14.46 -15.31
CA THR A 126 -12.62 14.89 -13.92
C THR A 126 -11.14 14.89 -13.59
N PRO A 127 -10.65 15.78 -12.70
CA PRO A 127 -9.27 15.71 -12.24
C PRO A 127 -8.94 14.34 -11.62
N VAL A 128 -7.74 13.86 -11.93
CA VAL A 128 -7.24 12.58 -11.44
C VAL A 128 -7.03 12.66 -9.92
N TRP A 129 -7.58 11.69 -9.19
CA TRP A 129 -7.31 11.52 -7.77
C TRP A 129 -5.97 10.80 -7.56
N ARG A 130 -5.28 11.12 -6.47
CA ARG A 130 -4.02 10.45 -6.06
C ARG A 130 -4.11 10.00 -4.61
N ALA A 131 -3.57 8.82 -4.31
CA ALA A 131 -3.45 8.34 -2.94
C ALA A 131 -2.20 8.92 -2.26
N THR A 132 -2.31 9.20 -0.97
CA THR A 132 -1.18 9.48 -0.07
C THR A 132 -1.29 8.55 1.12
N TYR A 133 -0.14 8.02 1.57
CA TYR A 133 -0.11 7.00 2.61
C TYR A 133 0.61 7.50 3.87
N ARG A 134 0.15 7.03 5.02
CA ARG A 134 0.86 7.12 6.29
C ARG A 134 0.99 5.72 6.87
N VAL A 135 2.20 5.39 7.29
CA VAL A 135 2.51 4.14 7.97
C VAL A 135 2.99 4.48 9.37
N VAL A 136 2.33 3.97 10.39
CA VAL A 136 2.76 4.08 11.78
C VAL A 136 3.20 2.69 12.25
N LEU A 137 4.49 2.53 12.49
CA LEU A 137 5.07 1.28 12.99
C LEU A 137 4.85 1.18 14.50
N ASP A 138 4.37 0.03 14.97
CA ASP A 138 4.28 -0.25 16.40
C ASP A 138 5.71 -0.45 16.97
N GLU A 139 5.98 0.04 18.18
CA GLU A 139 7.28 -0.10 18.82
C GLU A 139 7.58 -1.58 19.13
N GLY A 140 8.56 -2.16 18.43
CA GLY A 140 8.92 -3.57 18.60
C GLY A 140 7.85 -4.58 18.18
N GLY A 141 6.77 -4.11 17.54
CA GLY A 141 5.66 -4.92 17.08
C GLY A 141 5.87 -5.50 15.68
N GLU A 142 5.03 -6.49 15.33
CA GLU A 142 4.93 -7.09 14.00
C GLU A 142 3.74 -6.51 13.20
N GLN A 143 3.17 -5.39 13.68
CA GLN A 143 2.01 -4.71 13.10
C GLN A 143 2.34 -3.24 12.84
N ALA A 144 1.65 -2.69 11.83
CA ALA A 144 1.70 -1.26 11.51
C ALA A 144 0.29 -0.77 11.17
N LEU A 145 -0.02 0.47 11.54
CA LEU A 145 -1.23 1.15 11.08
C LEU A 145 -0.95 1.77 9.71
N LEU A 146 -1.64 1.28 8.68
CA LEU A 146 -1.63 1.83 7.32
C LEU A 146 -2.87 2.70 7.11
N GLN A 147 -2.64 3.98 6.85
CA GLN A 147 -3.69 4.94 6.50
C GLN A 147 -3.46 5.44 5.08
N ALA A 148 -4.54 5.61 4.32
CA ALA A 148 -4.48 6.24 3.02
C ALA A 148 -5.55 7.32 2.88
N TRP A 149 -5.17 8.43 2.25
CA TRP A 149 -6.09 9.49 1.86
C TRP A 149 -6.04 9.69 0.36
N ALA A 150 -7.11 10.26 -0.19
CA ALA A 150 -7.14 10.76 -1.55
C ALA A 150 -7.64 12.19 -1.55
N VAL A 151 -7.04 13.00 -2.41
CA VAL A 151 -7.58 14.33 -2.72
C VAL A 151 -8.51 14.19 -3.91
N VAL A 152 -9.76 14.58 -3.72
CA VAL A 152 -10.79 14.62 -4.76
C VAL A 152 -11.15 16.08 -5.04
N HIS A 153 -11.42 16.38 -6.31
CA HIS A 153 -11.81 17.72 -6.73
C HIS A 153 -13.19 17.67 -7.39
N ASN A 154 -14.12 18.48 -6.89
CA ASN A 154 -15.41 18.65 -7.52
C ASN A 154 -15.28 19.68 -8.67
N ALA A 155 -15.04 19.16 -9.89
CA ALA A 155 -15.01 19.99 -11.10
C ALA A 155 -16.41 20.39 -11.62
N SER A 156 -17.47 19.81 -11.07
CA SER A 156 -18.83 20.06 -11.54
C SER A 156 -19.33 21.44 -11.09
N PRO A 157 -20.25 22.07 -11.86
CA PRO A 157 -20.78 23.40 -11.52
C PRO A 157 -21.86 23.38 -10.41
N GLU A 158 -21.94 22.30 -9.63
CA GLU A 158 -22.89 22.11 -8.53
C GLU A 158 -22.22 21.49 -7.28
N ASP A 159 -22.82 21.68 -6.13
CA ASP A 159 -22.34 21.10 -4.88
C ASP A 159 -22.69 19.61 -4.80
N TRP A 160 -21.70 18.78 -4.50
CA TRP A 160 -21.97 17.40 -4.09
C TRP A 160 -22.52 17.44 -2.67
N THR A 161 -23.71 16.87 -2.48
CA THR A 161 -24.38 16.82 -1.18
C THR A 161 -24.80 15.38 -0.88
N ASP A 162 -24.20 14.77 0.15
CA ASP A 162 -24.54 13.42 0.61
C ASP A 162 -24.41 12.35 -0.51
N VAL A 163 -23.31 12.42 -1.26
CA VAL A 163 -23.01 11.54 -2.41
C VAL A 163 -22.24 10.30 -1.97
N ASP A 164 -22.63 9.13 -2.49
CA ASP A 164 -21.83 7.91 -2.42
C ASP A 164 -20.64 8.02 -3.39
N LEU A 165 -19.45 8.21 -2.83
CA LEU A 165 -18.22 8.43 -3.58
C LEU A 165 -17.34 7.18 -3.54
N ALA A 166 -16.97 6.68 -4.72
CA ALA A 166 -16.00 5.61 -4.89
C ALA A 166 -14.80 6.07 -5.72
N LEU A 167 -13.62 5.58 -5.37
CA LEU A 167 -12.38 5.81 -6.12
C LEU A 167 -11.96 4.53 -6.81
N ALA A 168 -11.74 4.58 -8.12
CA ALA A 168 -11.43 3.41 -8.92
C ALA A 168 -10.07 3.54 -9.62
N THR A 169 -9.32 2.43 -9.67
CA THR A 169 -7.97 2.37 -10.24
C THR A 169 -7.97 2.16 -11.75
N SER A 170 -9.00 1.53 -12.32
CA SER A 170 -9.15 1.32 -13.76
C SER A 170 -10.58 1.56 -14.24
N ALA A 171 -10.72 2.00 -15.49
CA ALA A 171 -12.01 2.19 -16.15
C ALA A 171 -12.56 0.86 -16.70
N PRO A 172 -13.89 0.69 -16.78
CA PRO A 172 -14.44 -0.33 -17.69
C PRO A 172 -13.96 -0.04 -19.13
N PHE A 173 -13.52 -1.08 -19.85
CA PHE A 173 -13.05 -0.96 -21.23
C PHE A 173 -14.05 -0.23 -22.13
N ALA A 174 -13.61 0.83 -22.81
CA ALA A 174 -14.33 1.37 -23.95
C ALA A 174 -14.11 0.43 -25.16
N TYR A 175 -15.11 -0.38 -25.51
CA TYR A 175 -15.03 -1.22 -26.71
C TYR A 175 -15.16 -0.35 -27.97
N ARG A 176 -14.21 -0.47 -28.90
CA ARG A 176 -14.39 -0.01 -30.29
C ARG A 176 -15.00 -1.15 -31.09
N VAL A 177 -16.30 -1.05 -31.37
CA VAL A 177 -16.99 -1.97 -32.28
C VAL A 177 -17.06 -1.32 -33.67
N ASP A 178 -16.49 -1.98 -34.69
CA ASP A 178 -16.70 -1.55 -36.06
C ASP A 178 -18.12 -1.91 -36.49
N LEU A 179 -18.99 -0.90 -36.61
CA LEU A 179 -20.39 -1.08 -37.03
C LEU A 179 -20.54 -1.54 -38.48
N ARG A 180 -19.46 -1.52 -39.29
CA ARG A 180 -19.47 -2.06 -40.66
C ARG A 180 -19.24 -3.57 -40.68
N ASP A 181 -18.72 -4.12 -39.59
CA ASP A 181 -18.47 -5.55 -39.46
C ASP A 181 -19.79 -6.25 -39.12
N ARG A 182 -20.35 -6.97 -40.10
CA ARG A 182 -21.63 -7.66 -39.95
C ARG A 182 -21.48 -8.84 -38.99
N ARG A 183 -21.76 -8.61 -37.71
CA ARG A 183 -21.85 -9.68 -36.72
C ARG A 183 -23.21 -10.35 -36.80
N PHE A 184 -23.23 -11.60 -37.23
CA PHE A 184 -24.40 -12.46 -37.15
C PHE A 184 -24.43 -13.08 -35.76
N PHE A 185 -25.40 -12.67 -34.95
CA PHE A 185 -25.79 -13.42 -33.77
C PHE A 185 -26.84 -14.44 -34.23
N GLU A 186 -26.64 -15.71 -33.91
CA GLU A 186 -27.73 -16.69 -34.04
C GLU A 186 -28.85 -16.25 -33.11
N ARG A 187 -30.00 -15.88 -33.69
CA ARG A 187 -31.22 -15.77 -32.90
C ARG A 187 -31.55 -17.16 -32.38
N PRO A 188 -31.79 -17.34 -31.07
CA PRO A 188 -32.58 -18.48 -30.62
C PRO A 188 -33.86 -18.47 -31.45
N ASP A 189 -34.17 -19.60 -32.08
CA ASP A 189 -35.39 -19.73 -32.82
C ASP A 189 -36.61 -19.51 -31.89
N ALA A 190 -37.77 -19.26 -32.49
CA ALA A 190 -39.01 -18.99 -31.79
C ALA A 190 -39.55 -20.19 -30.96
N THR A 191 -38.71 -21.16 -30.58
CA THR A 191 -39.07 -22.31 -29.76
C THR A 191 -38.71 -22.16 -28.27
N GLY A 192 -37.93 -21.15 -27.88
CA GLY A 192 -37.77 -20.76 -26.47
C GLY A 192 -37.42 -21.92 -25.52
N ARG A 193 -36.57 -22.87 -25.94
CA ARG A 193 -36.19 -24.03 -25.12
C ARG A 193 -34.68 -24.17 -24.95
N GLY A 194 -34.13 -23.34 -24.05
CA GLY A 194 -33.22 -23.84 -23.02
C GLY A 194 -34.08 -24.37 -21.87
N ALA A 195 -34.21 -25.68 -21.74
CA ALA A 195 -35.08 -26.33 -20.77
C ALA A 195 -34.38 -26.46 -19.41
N GLY A 196 -35.04 -26.01 -18.34
CA GLY A 196 -34.64 -26.29 -16.96
C GLY A 196 -34.99 -25.19 -15.95
N ALA A 197 -36.28 -24.95 -15.70
CA ALA A 197 -36.71 -24.21 -14.52
C ALA A 197 -36.48 -25.06 -13.26
N PRO A 198 -35.99 -24.50 -12.13
CA PRO A 198 -36.01 -25.22 -10.87
C PRO A 198 -37.44 -25.45 -10.42
N ASN A 199 -37.72 -26.71 -10.07
CA ASN A 199 -38.98 -27.22 -9.56
C ASN A 199 -39.60 -26.29 -8.50
N ARG A 200 -40.82 -25.83 -8.78
CA ARG A 200 -41.78 -25.52 -7.73
C ARG A 200 -42.15 -26.84 -7.06
N GLY A 201 -41.75 -26.97 -5.79
CA GLY A 201 -42.15 -28.09 -4.95
C GLY A 201 -43.69 -28.18 -4.84
N PRO A 202 -44.22 -29.40 -4.65
CA PRO A 202 -45.65 -29.65 -4.65
C PRO A 202 -46.33 -29.07 -3.41
N VAL A 203 -47.53 -28.55 -3.64
CA VAL A 203 -48.53 -28.20 -2.64
C VAL A 203 -48.91 -29.46 -1.86
N GLY A 204 -48.57 -29.51 -0.58
CA GLY A 204 -49.05 -30.50 0.38
C GLY A 204 -50.37 -30.04 0.99
N SER A 205 -51.40 -30.86 0.80
CA SER A 205 -52.74 -30.72 1.35
C SER A 205 -52.78 -30.61 2.87
N ILE A 206 -53.51 -29.63 3.40
CA ILE A 206 -54.02 -29.66 4.77
C ILE A 206 -55.35 -30.42 4.75
N ALA A 207 -55.38 -31.55 5.45
CA ALA A 207 -56.60 -32.22 5.89
C ALA A 207 -56.46 -32.62 7.36
N THR A 208 -57.10 -31.81 8.21
CA THR A 208 -57.82 -32.12 9.46
C THR A 208 -57.30 -33.21 10.42
N ARG A 209 -56.85 -32.74 11.59
CA ARG A 209 -57.11 -33.22 12.97
C ARG A 209 -56.74 -32.02 13.87
N GLY A 210 -57.59 -31.37 14.63
CA GLY A 210 -58.59 -31.88 15.56
C GLY A 210 -58.03 -31.73 16.98
N GLY A 211 -58.47 -30.70 17.72
CA GLY A 211 -58.19 -30.52 19.15
C GLY A 211 -58.19 -29.05 19.57
N TYR A 212 -59.31 -28.56 20.10
CA TYR A 212 -59.39 -27.35 20.92
C TYR A 212 -59.13 -27.72 22.40
N GLU A 213 -58.74 -26.73 23.21
CA GLU A 213 -58.52 -26.71 24.68
C GLU A 213 -57.06 -27.03 25.10
N HIS A 214 -56.24 -26.17 25.74
CA HIS A 214 -56.39 -25.04 26.68
C HIS A 214 -55.41 -23.89 26.30
N ALA A 215 -55.84 -22.63 26.23
CA ALA A 215 -55.89 -21.59 27.28
C ALA A 215 -54.49 -21.17 27.79
N ASN A 216 -54.11 -19.95 27.40
CA ASN A 216 -52.91 -19.15 27.67
C ASN A 216 -52.11 -19.54 28.93
N ASP A 217 -50.93 -20.13 28.72
CA ASP A 217 -49.84 -20.17 29.70
C ASP A 217 -48.54 -20.10 28.88
N ALA A 218 -47.94 -18.91 28.84
CA ALA A 218 -46.71 -18.64 28.10
C ALA A 218 -45.45 -19.11 28.86
N CYS A 219 -45.55 -19.41 30.17
CA CYS A 219 -44.44 -19.79 31.04
C CYS A 219 -44.71 -21.06 31.85
N PRO A 220 -44.67 -22.27 31.21
CA PRO A 220 -45.02 -23.51 31.90
C PRO A 220 -44.05 -23.84 33.05
N GLY A 221 -44.50 -23.67 34.29
CA GLY A 221 -43.77 -24.06 35.50
C GLY A 221 -43.45 -22.93 36.49
N ALA A 222 -43.81 -21.68 36.18
CA ALA A 222 -43.83 -20.58 37.14
C ALA A 222 -45.26 -20.37 37.66
N GLU A 223 -45.43 -19.98 38.93
CA GLU A 223 -46.74 -19.59 39.46
C GLU A 223 -46.94 -18.10 39.19
N GLU A 224 -48.04 -17.74 38.51
CA GLU A 224 -48.45 -16.35 38.23
C GLU A 224 -48.82 -15.59 39.52
N ASP A 225 -48.34 -14.35 39.64
CA ASP A 225 -48.64 -13.42 40.72
C ASP A 225 -49.78 -12.48 40.32
N ARG A 226 -50.96 -12.80 40.82
CA ARG A 226 -52.19 -12.04 40.48
C ARG A 226 -52.24 -10.69 41.17
N ASP A 227 -51.56 -9.70 40.60
CA ASP A 227 -51.48 -8.34 41.12
C ASP A 227 -52.30 -7.32 40.30
N GLY A 228 -52.87 -7.74 39.17
CA GLY A 228 -53.72 -6.91 38.30
C GLY A 228 -53.02 -6.39 37.04
N PHE A 229 -51.75 -6.73 36.84
CA PHE A 229 -50.98 -6.47 35.62
C PHE A 229 -50.78 -7.78 34.85
N GLU A 230 -50.97 -7.74 33.53
CA GLU A 230 -50.83 -8.86 32.56
C GLU A 230 -51.30 -10.31 32.94
N ASP A 231 -52.16 -10.47 33.97
CA ASP A 231 -52.82 -11.69 34.52
C ASP A 231 -53.45 -12.74 33.54
N ASP A 232 -53.48 -12.47 32.23
CA ASP A 232 -54.12 -13.30 31.21
C ASP A 232 -53.13 -14.25 30.48
N ASP A 233 -51.83 -14.18 30.78
CA ASP A 233 -50.77 -14.86 30.04
C ASP A 233 -50.13 -16.06 30.78
N GLY A 234 -50.36 -16.22 32.08
CA GLY A 234 -49.88 -17.34 32.88
C GLY A 234 -48.46 -17.19 33.45
N CYS A 235 -47.79 -16.06 33.21
CA CYS A 235 -46.43 -15.77 33.67
C CYS A 235 -46.46 -14.84 34.90
N PRO A 236 -45.52 -14.98 35.86
CA PRO A 236 -45.36 -13.97 36.88
C PRO A 236 -44.63 -12.73 36.35
N ASP A 237 -45.09 -11.55 36.77
CA ASP A 237 -44.60 -10.23 36.37
C ASP A 237 -43.99 -9.50 37.58
N PRO A 238 -42.72 -9.77 37.92
CA PRO A 238 -42.10 -9.25 39.15
C PRO A 238 -41.60 -7.79 39.07
N ASP A 239 -41.79 -7.12 37.93
CA ASP A 239 -41.41 -5.72 37.63
C ASP A 239 -42.33 -5.20 36.51
N ASN A 240 -43.46 -4.61 36.90
CA ASN A 240 -44.57 -4.27 35.99
C ASN A 240 -44.24 -3.14 35.00
N ASP A 241 -43.41 -2.15 35.37
CA ASP A 241 -43.05 -1.04 34.49
C ASP A 241 -41.64 -1.12 33.89
N GLN A 242 -40.93 -2.22 34.20
CA GLN A 242 -39.65 -2.62 33.61
C GLN A 242 -38.52 -1.64 33.89
N ASP A 243 -38.58 -0.96 35.04
CA ASP A 243 -37.56 0.00 35.46
C ASP A 243 -36.38 -0.64 36.23
N ARG A 244 -36.44 -1.96 36.47
CA ARG A 244 -35.49 -2.83 37.19
C ARG A 244 -35.57 -2.78 38.72
N ILE A 245 -36.58 -2.14 39.28
CA ILE A 245 -36.95 -2.25 40.69
C ILE A 245 -38.15 -3.20 40.74
N LEU A 246 -38.09 -4.19 41.63
CA LEU A 246 -39.18 -5.16 41.74
C LEU A 246 -40.40 -4.50 42.39
N ASP A 247 -41.63 -4.88 42.04
CA ASP A 247 -42.85 -4.25 42.58
C ASP A 247 -42.94 -4.25 44.12
N VAL A 248 -42.24 -5.18 44.77
CA VAL A 248 -42.15 -5.28 46.24
C VAL A 248 -41.28 -4.20 46.88
N ASP A 249 -40.33 -3.67 46.13
CA ASP A 249 -39.36 -2.66 46.52
C ASP A 249 -39.65 -1.30 45.85
N ASP A 250 -40.68 -1.23 44.99
CA ASP A 250 -41.11 -0.06 44.22
C ASP A 250 -42.29 0.68 44.88
N GLN A 251 -42.19 2.00 45.04
CA GLN A 251 -43.26 2.86 45.55
C GLN A 251 -44.28 3.28 44.48
N CYS A 252 -43.92 3.18 43.20
CA CYS A 252 -44.73 3.48 42.03
C CYS A 252 -44.73 2.29 41.03
N PRO A 253 -45.34 1.13 41.34
CA PRO A 253 -45.22 -0.13 40.58
C PRO A 253 -45.76 -0.15 39.14
N ASN A 254 -46.12 0.99 38.56
CA ASN A 254 -46.67 1.11 37.21
C ASN A 254 -46.15 2.39 36.50
N GLU A 255 -45.25 3.14 37.13
CA GLU A 255 -44.67 4.36 36.59
C GLU A 255 -43.14 4.26 36.67
N PRO A 256 -42.43 4.08 35.54
CA PRO A 256 -41.02 3.71 35.59
C PRO A 256 -40.14 4.82 36.16
N GLU A 257 -39.18 4.44 37.01
CA GLU A 257 -38.19 5.32 37.60
C GLU A 257 -37.38 6.11 36.55
N THR A 258 -37.05 7.35 36.91
CA THR A 258 -36.13 8.21 36.17
C THR A 258 -34.78 8.30 36.85
N TYR A 259 -33.88 7.35 36.58
CA TYR A 259 -32.51 7.37 37.08
C TYR A 259 -31.74 8.66 36.73
N ASN A 260 -31.75 9.62 37.63
CA ASN A 260 -31.30 11.00 37.42
C ASN A 260 -30.45 11.53 38.59
N GLY A 261 -30.13 10.69 39.57
CA GLY A 261 -29.34 11.01 40.74
C GLY A 261 -30.15 11.59 41.90
N VAL A 262 -31.48 11.48 41.86
CA VAL A 262 -32.42 11.90 42.91
C VAL A 262 -33.34 10.72 43.15
N GLU A 263 -33.40 10.26 44.40
CA GLU A 263 -34.26 9.18 44.91
C GLU A 263 -34.38 7.89 44.07
N ASP A 264 -33.44 7.64 43.14
CA ASP A 264 -33.30 6.50 42.19
C ASP A 264 -33.45 5.04 42.76
N GLU A 265 -33.65 4.87 44.07
CA GLU A 265 -33.90 3.57 44.71
C GLU A 265 -35.38 3.37 45.10
N ASP A 266 -36.26 4.36 44.86
CA ASP A 266 -37.65 4.35 45.31
C ASP A 266 -38.68 3.94 44.27
N GLY A 267 -38.28 3.85 42.99
CA GLY A 267 -39.12 3.36 41.89
C GLY A 267 -40.08 4.41 41.34
N CYS A 268 -40.00 5.67 41.78
CA CYS A 268 -40.92 6.71 41.38
C CYS A 268 -40.27 7.77 40.47
N PRO A 269 -40.90 8.18 39.36
CA PRO A 269 -40.32 9.12 38.41
C PRO A 269 -40.09 10.52 39.01
N ASP A 270 -38.84 10.80 39.29
CA ASP A 270 -38.36 12.07 39.78
C ASP A 270 -38.11 13.17 38.73
N ARG A 271 -38.08 14.43 39.19
CA ARG A 271 -37.70 15.58 38.35
C ARG A 271 -36.26 16.01 38.63
N GLY A 272 -35.31 15.35 37.97
CA GLY A 272 -33.87 15.60 38.10
C GLY A 272 -33.30 16.84 37.39
N ARG A 273 -31.96 16.99 37.48
CA ARG A 273 -31.16 18.06 36.84
C ARG A 273 -30.86 17.82 35.36
N VAL A 274 -31.22 16.65 34.86
CA VAL A 274 -30.96 16.16 33.50
C VAL A 274 -32.27 15.67 32.92
N LEU A 275 -32.57 16.03 31.67
CA LEU A 275 -33.71 15.52 30.93
C LEU A 275 -33.19 14.58 29.84
N LEU A 276 -33.61 13.32 29.89
CA LEU A 276 -33.29 12.32 28.88
C LEU A 276 -34.30 12.43 27.73
N GLU A 277 -33.84 12.82 26.55
CA GLU A 277 -34.64 12.78 25.33
C GLU A 277 -34.19 11.64 24.42
N HIS A 278 -34.97 11.35 23.38
CA HIS A 278 -34.69 10.23 22.47
C HIS A 278 -33.29 10.32 21.82
N SER A 279 -32.83 11.54 21.48
CA SER A 279 -31.58 11.77 20.75
C SER A 279 -30.53 12.60 21.49
N GLN A 280 -30.84 13.15 22.67
CA GLN A 280 -29.93 14.03 23.40
C GLN A 280 -30.15 13.95 24.91
N ILE A 281 -29.10 14.26 25.67
CA ILE A 281 -29.18 14.41 27.13
C ILE A 281 -29.10 15.90 27.43
N GLN A 282 -30.24 16.52 27.77
CA GLN A 282 -30.29 17.93 28.09
C GLN A 282 -29.91 18.17 29.54
N ILE A 283 -28.85 18.94 29.76
CA ILE A 283 -28.48 19.39 31.09
C ILE A 283 -29.22 20.69 31.38
N LEU A 284 -29.99 20.73 32.47
CA LEU A 284 -30.72 21.93 32.88
C LEU A 284 -29.79 22.99 33.51
N GLU A 285 -28.60 22.56 33.94
CA GLU A 285 -27.55 23.39 34.54
C GLU A 285 -26.23 23.31 33.75
N LYS A 286 -25.58 24.45 33.52
CA LYS A 286 -24.35 24.52 32.72
C LYS A 286 -23.13 23.97 33.47
N ILE A 287 -22.29 23.19 32.78
CA ILE A 287 -20.93 22.86 33.23
C ILE A 287 -20.01 24.07 32.97
N TYR A 288 -19.55 24.74 34.03
CA TYR A 288 -18.69 25.93 33.93
C TYR A 288 -17.20 25.57 33.81
N PHE A 289 -16.54 26.14 32.80
CA PHE A 289 -15.09 26.20 32.71
C PHE A 289 -14.65 27.67 32.85
N SER A 290 -13.57 27.92 33.60
CA SER A 290 -12.94 29.25 33.58
C SER A 290 -12.31 29.52 32.21
N ARG A 291 -12.11 30.80 31.87
CA ARG A 291 -11.41 31.19 30.62
C ARG A 291 -10.04 30.52 30.57
N GLU A 292 -9.72 29.88 29.45
CA GLU A 292 -8.48 29.11 29.24
C GLU A 292 -8.25 27.95 30.25
N ALA A 293 -9.27 27.52 31.00
CA ALA A 293 -9.17 26.39 31.93
C ALA A 293 -9.87 25.13 31.40
N THR A 294 -9.31 23.98 31.79
CA THR A 294 -9.74 22.63 31.41
C THR A 294 -10.22 21.80 32.60
N GLU A 295 -10.02 22.27 33.83
CA GLU A 295 -10.42 21.59 35.06
C GLU A 295 -11.90 21.85 35.40
N THR A 296 -12.65 20.78 35.68
CA THR A 296 -14.03 20.86 36.17
C THR A 296 -14.04 21.36 37.62
N GLN A 297 -14.86 22.36 37.93
CA GLN A 297 -14.91 22.94 39.28
C GLN A 297 -15.71 22.08 40.26
N THR A 298 -15.37 22.13 41.56
CA THR A 298 -16.05 21.37 42.63
C THR A 298 -17.57 21.60 42.70
N ARG A 299 -18.06 22.76 42.23
CA ARG A 299 -19.49 23.10 42.20
C ARG A 299 -20.31 22.23 41.23
N GLN A 300 -19.67 21.55 40.28
CA GLN A 300 -20.34 20.76 39.22
C GLN A 300 -20.41 19.27 39.49
N VAL A 301 -19.91 18.82 40.65
CA VAL A 301 -19.95 17.42 41.06
C VAL A 301 -21.37 16.84 40.97
N PRO A 302 -22.44 17.50 41.48
CA PRO A 302 -23.80 16.94 41.42
C PRO A 302 -24.35 16.76 40.00
N ILE A 303 -23.91 17.58 39.03
CA ILE A 303 -24.36 17.47 37.64
C ILE A 303 -23.69 16.27 36.97
N LEU A 304 -22.40 16.05 37.24
CA LEU A 304 -21.65 14.92 36.71
C LEU A 304 -22.10 13.60 37.35
N ASP A 305 -22.51 13.63 38.62
CA ASP A 305 -23.07 12.48 39.33
C ASP A 305 -24.43 12.09 38.71
N ALA A 306 -25.33 13.05 38.49
CA ALA A 306 -26.61 12.84 37.82
C ALA A 306 -26.43 12.27 36.40
N LEU A 307 -25.53 12.83 35.60
CA LEU A 307 -25.22 12.33 34.25
C LEU A 307 -24.65 10.91 34.26
N ALA A 308 -23.79 10.60 35.22
CA ALA A 308 -23.23 9.26 35.36
C ALA A 308 -24.32 8.25 35.77
N ALA A 309 -25.19 8.60 36.72
CA ALA A 309 -26.33 7.77 37.12
C ALA A 309 -27.25 7.48 35.93
N THR A 310 -27.65 8.51 35.18
CA THR A 310 -28.47 8.35 33.98
C THR A 310 -27.81 7.39 32.97
N LEU A 311 -26.51 7.51 32.71
CA LEU A 311 -25.85 6.61 31.75
C LEU A 311 -25.68 5.19 32.29
N VAL A 312 -25.33 5.02 33.57
CA VAL A 312 -25.14 3.70 34.19
C VAL A 312 -26.45 2.91 34.20
N HIS A 313 -27.55 3.54 34.59
CA HIS A 313 -28.85 2.88 34.73
C HIS A 313 -29.65 2.81 33.42
N ASN A 314 -29.21 3.50 32.36
CA ASN A 314 -29.75 3.36 31.00
C ASN A 314 -28.75 2.65 30.05
N PRO A 315 -28.47 1.34 30.20
CA PRO A 315 -27.56 0.59 29.33
C PRO A 315 -28.04 0.51 27.88
N GLN A 316 -29.35 0.68 27.63
CA GLN A 316 -29.92 0.77 26.29
C GLN A 316 -29.41 1.97 25.49
N ILE A 317 -28.72 2.92 26.13
CA ILE A 317 -27.95 3.96 25.46
C ILE A 317 -26.53 3.42 25.22
N THR A 318 -26.29 2.86 24.05
CA THR A 318 -25.02 2.17 23.76
C THR A 318 -23.89 3.16 23.48
N ARG A 319 -24.19 4.37 22.98
CA ARG A 319 -23.16 5.37 22.62
C ARG A 319 -23.62 6.81 22.78
N VAL A 320 -22.80 7.61 23.47
CA VAL A 320 -23.02 9.04 23.72
C VAL A 320 -21.79 9.86 23.32
N ARG A 321 -22.03 10.94 22.60
CA ARG A 321 -21.03 11.92 22.19
C ARG A 321 -21.08 13.16 23.08
N ILE A 322 -19.91 13.60 23.51
CA ILE A 322 -19.67 14.75 24.38
C ILE A 322 -19.06 15.87 23.52
N ASP A 323 -19.83 16.92 23.26
CA ASP A 323 -19.49 17.98 22.33
C ASP A 323 -18.91 19.18 23.07
N GLY A 324 -17.62 19.42 22.91
CA GLY A 324 -16.93 20.58 23.44
C GLY A 324 -17.03 21.78 22.50
N HIS A 325 -17.47 22.93 23.02
CA HIS A 325 -17.51 24.20 22.28
C HIS A 325 -16.64 25.27 22.96
N ALA A 326 -16.00 26.10 22.12
CA ALA A 326 -15.19 27.24 22.55
C ALA A 326 -15.80 28.55 22.04
N SER A 327 -15.45 29.67 22.68
CA SER A 327 -15.84 30.99 22.21
C SER A 327 -14.83 31.58 21.22
N ALA A 328 -15.26 32.51 20.37
CA ALA A 328 -14.41 33.08 19.31
C ALA A 328 -13.24 33.94 19.84
N ASP A 329 -13.26 34.34 21.11
CA ASP A 329 -12.19 35.08 21.79
C ASP A 329 -11.08 34.19 22.38
N GLU A 330 -11.24 32.86 22.33
CA GLU A 330 -10.25 31.91 22.84
C GLU A 330 -9.16 31.62 21.79
N ALA A 331 -7.91 31.94 22.11
CA ALA A 331 -6.79 31.87 21.15
C ALA A 331 -6.61 30.48 20.50
N ASN A 332 -6.85 29.42 21.26
CA ASN A 332 -6.78 28.02 20.80
C ASN A 332 -8.12 27.29 21.03
N GLY A 333 -9.22 27.86 20.54
CA GLY A 333 -10.58 27.33 20.76
C GLY A 333 -10.75 25.83 20.41
N TRP A 334 -10.06 25.32 19.38
CA TRP A 334 -10.10 23.89 19.05
C TRP A 334 -9.48 23.00 20.13
N ALA A 335 -8.26 23.30 20.58
CA ALA A 335 -7.58 22.54 21.62
C ALA A 335 -8.35 22.58 22.94
N LEU A 336 -8.79 23.78 23.36
CA LEU A 336 -9.57 23.96 24.58
C LEU A 336 -10.90 23.20 24.54
N SER A 337 -11.58 23.18 23.39
CA SER A 337 -12.81 22.41 23.24
C SER A 337 -12.58 20.89 23.33
N ALA A 338 -11.46 20.39 22.80
CA ALA A 338 -11.07 18.98 22.92
C ALA A 338 -10.73 18.60 24.36
N GLU A 339 -9.96 19.45 25.04
CA GLU A 339 -9.56 19.25 26.44
C GLU A 339 -10.75 19.28 27.39
N ARG A 340 -11.71 20.19 27.18
CA ARG A 340 -12.96 20.25 27.98
C ARG A 340 -13.82 18.99 27.79
N ALA A 341 -14.03 18.56 26.55
CA ALA A 341 -14.79 17.34 26.26
C ALA A 341 -14.07 16.10 26.85
N GLY A 342 -12.74 16.04 26.77
CA GLY A 342 -11.92 15.01 27.38
C GLY A 342 -11.99 15.00 28.91
N ALA A 343 -11.99 16.17 29.55
CA ALA A 343 -12.11 16.30 31.00
C ALA A 343 -13.47 15.80 31.51
N VAL A 344 -14.56 16.13 30.81
CA VAL A 344 -15.91 15.62 31.13
C VAL A 344 -15.99 14.11 30.91
N ARG A 345 -15.44 13.60 29.81
CA ARG A 345 -15.36 12.15 29.56
C ARG A 345 -14.63 11.42 30.68
N ALA A 346 -13.45 11.91 31.06
CA ALA A 346 -12.67 11.33 32.15
C ALA A 346 -13.44 11.35 33.49
N ALA A 347 -14.16 12.44 33.76
CA ALA A 347 -14.96 12.57 34.98
C ALA A 347 -16.16 11.60 35.04
N LEU A 348 -16.76 11.26 33.90
CA LEU A 348 -17.84 10.27 33.81
C LEU A 348 -17.31 8.83 33.91
N ILE A 349 -16.16 8.54 33.29
CA ILE A 349 -15.49 7.23 33.42
C ILE A 349 -15.13 6.96 34.89
N ALA A 350 -14.61 7.98 35.59
CA ALA A 350 -14.30 7.87 37.01
C ALA A 350 -15.53 7.58 37.91
N ARG A 351 -16.75 7.79 37.40
CA ARG A 351 -18.03 7.54 38.07
C ARG A 351 -18.71 6.25 37.64
N GLY A 352 -18.04 5.41 36.85
CA GLY A 352 -18.52 4.08 36.48
C GLY A 352 -19.18 3.96 35.10
N VAL A 353 -19.18 5.03 34.29
CA VAL A 353 -19.64 4.93 32.89
C VAL A 353 -18.56 4.22 32.06
N ALA A 354 -18.95 3.17 31.33
CA ALA A 354 -18.05 2.40 30.48
C ALA A 354 -17.38 3.29 29.41
N GLU A 355 -16.06 3.13 29.22
CA GLU A 355 -15.25 4.01 28.37
C GLU A 355 -15.69 3.99 26.90
N GLU A 356 -16.06 2.81 26.43
CA GLU A 356 -16.53 2.51 25.07
C GLU A 356 -17.85 3.20 24.73
N ARG A 357 -18.65 3.58 25.73
CA ARG A 357 -19.94 4.28 25.54
C ARG A 357 -19.76 5.78 25.31
N LEU A 358 -18.57 6.34 25.52
CA LEU A 358 -18.32 7.78 25.52
C LEU A 358 -17.34 8.23 24.44
N VAL A 359 -17.78 9.13 23.57
CA VAL A 359 -16.95 9.76 22.53
C VAL A 359 -16.81 11.25 22.82
N ALA A 360 -15.59 11.74 23.05
CA ALA A 360 -15.33 13.18 23.18
C ALA A 360 -15.06 13.81 21.81
N GLN A 361 -15.78 14.86 21.46
CA GLN A 361 -15.62 15.59 20.22
C GLN A 361 -15.43 17.10 20.44
N ALA A 362 -14.50 17.69 19.68
CA ALA A 362 -14.27 19.13 19.63
C ALA A 362 -15.00 19.79 18.46
N PHE A 363 -15.71 20.90 18.73
CA PHE A 363 -16.33 21.76 17.72
C PHE A 363 -15.71 23.16 17.65
N GLY A 364 -14.82 23.51 18.59
CA GLY A 364 -14.21 24.84 18.65
C GLY A 364 -15.26 25.96 18.63
N PRO A 365 -14.99 27.10 17.97
CA PRO A 365 -15.93 28.22 17.85
C PRO A 365 -16.90 28.11 16.66
N THR A 366 -17.01 26.94 16.01
CA THR A 366 -17.75 26.80 14.74
C THR A 366 -19.27 26.80 14.89
N GLN A 367 -19.79 26.56 16.10
CA GLN A 367 -21.23 26.50 16.40
C GLN A 367 -21.59 27.37 17.62
N PRO A 368 -21.60 28.71 17.47
CA PRO A 368 -21.99 29.62 18.56
C PRO A 368 -23.51 29.61 18.77
N LEU A 369 -23.95 29.54 20.04
CA LEU A 369 -25.35 29.77 20.41
C LEU A 369 -25.72 31.25 20.30
N ASP A 370 -24.75 32.13 20.56
CA ASP A 370 -24.91 33.57 20.52
C ASP A 370 -23.81 34.17 19.64
N ALA A 371 -24.20 34.69 18.47
CA ALA A 371 -23.25 35.24 17.49
C ALA A 371 -22.69 36.63 17.89
N ARG A 372 -23.15 37.21 19.01
CA ARG A 372 -22.64 38.49 19.50
C ARG A 372 -21.22 38.34 20.05
N THR A 373 -20.48 39.45 20.07
CA THR A 373 -19.08 39.51 20.52
C THR A 373 -18.94 40.14 21.91
N THR A 374 -19.91 39.90 22.81
CA THR A 374 -19.88 40.36 24.21
C THR A 374 -19.43 39.25 25.14
N GLU A 375 -18.95 39.57 26.34
CA GLU A 375 -18.51 38.54 27.31
C GLU A 375 -19.65 37.59 27.66
N GLU A 376 -20.89 38.07 27.75
CA GLU A 376 -22.06 37.22 28.01
C GLU A 376 -22.29 36.23 26.87
N ALA A 377 -22.06 36.64 25.61
CA ALA A 377 -22.19 35.74 24.45
C ALA A 377 -21.04 34.72 24.41
N TYR A 378 -19.81 35.14 24.69
CA TYR A 378 -18.67 34.22 24.79
C TYR A 378 -18.86 33.22 25.91
N GLU A 379 -19.33 33.66 27.08
CA GLU A 379 -19.65 32.77 28.18
C GLU A 379 -20.67 31.71 27.77
N ARG A 380 -21.76 32.10 27.10
CA ARG A 380 -22.79 31.15 26.60
C ARG A 380 -22.25 30.18 25.57
N ASN A 381 -21.28 30.59 24.75
CA ASN A 381 -20.70 29.74 23.72
C ASN A 381 -19.70 28.71 24.29
N ARG A 382 -19.04 29.00 25.41
CA ARG A 382 -18.19 28.04 26.16
C ARG A 382 -19.07 27.04 26.91
N ARG A 383 -19.30 25.86 26.32
CA ARG A 383 -20.24 24.85 26.85
C ARG A 383 -19.86 23.44 26.40
N VAL A 384 -20.50 22.46 27.05
CA VAL A 384 -20.47 21.05 26.66
C VAL A 384 -21.91 20.58 26.45
N GLU A 385 -22.15 19.84 25.37
CA GLU A 385 -23.44 19.21 25.06
C GLU A 385 -23.30 17.69 24.97
N PHE A 386 -24.40 16.96 25.16
CA PHE A 386 -24.42 15.50 25.13
C PHE A 386 -25.45 15.01 24.12
N GLN A 387 -24.96 14.27 23.13
CA GLN A 387 -25.75 13.73 22.04
C GLN A 387 -25.75 12.20 22.11
N ILE A 388 -26.93 11.58 22.04
CA ILE A 388 -27.03 10.12 22.03
C ILE A 388 -26.86 9.68 20.59
N GLU A 389 -25.82 8.90 20.28
CA GLU A 389 -25.56 8.43 18.91
C GLU A 389 -26.27 7.10 18.62
N GLU A 390 -26.36 6.23 19.62
CA GLU A 390 -26.84 4.87 19.43
C GLU A 390 -27.60 4.38 20.67
N ARG A 391 -28.70 3.66 20.41
CA ARG A 391 -29.47 2.91 21.40
C ARG A 391 -29.61 1.46 20.93
N ASP A 392 -30.01 0.55 21.81
CA ASP A 392 -30.21 -0.88 21.46
C ASP A 392 -31.20 -1.09 20.30
N GLU A 393 -32.13 -0.16 20.10
CA GLU A 393 -33.12 -0.17 19.00
C GLU A 393 -32.57 0.37 17.66
N GLY A 394 -31.37 0.97 17.65
CA GLY A 394 -30.70 1.51 16.45
C GLY A 394 -30.08 2.90 16.63
N ASP A 395 -29.55 3.44 15.53
CA ASP A 395 -28.97 4.79 15.43
C ASP A 395 -30.08 5.86 15.57
N THR A 396 -29.86 6.85 16.46
CA THR A 396 -30.81 7.94 16.74
C THR A 396 -30.78 9.05 15.68
N GLY A 397 -29.90 8.95 14.70
CA GLY A 397 -29.72 9.92 13.62
C GLY A 397 -28.85 11.12 14.00
N VAL A 398 -28.29 11.16 15.22
CA VAL A 398 -27.40 12.25 15.65
C VAL A 398 -25.96 11.94 15.23
N ARG A 399 -25.58 12.47 14.07
CA ARG A 399 -24.29 12.20 13.44
C ARG A 399 -23.13 12.85 14.19
N ALA A 400 -22.11 12.05 14.55
CA ALA A 400 -20.74 12.51 14.85
C ALA A 400 -20.30 13.57 13.84
N GLY A 401 -19.96 14.78 14.28
CA GLY A 401 -19.17 15.67 13.45
C GLY A 401 -17.81 14.98 13.24
N ALA A 402 -17.45 14.65 12.02
CA ALA A 402 -16.27 13.82 11.83
C ALA A 402 -14.97 14.64 11.95
N VAL A 403 -14.26 14.53 13.09
CA VAL A 403 -12.83 14.19 13.00
C VAL A 403 -12.82 12.68 12.79
N ALA A 404 -12.71 12.28 11.53
CA ALA A 404 -12.82 10.90 11.14
C ALA A 404 -11.64 10.07 11.65
N GLN A 405 -11.86 9.24 12.67
CA GLN A 405 -11.51 7.82 12.50
C GLN A 405 -12.57 7.24 11.56
N GLN A 406 -12.27 7.29 10.26
CA GLN A 406 -13.15 6.81 9.21
C GLN A 406 -13.10 5.28 9.20
N ALA A 407 -14.21 4.62 9.54
CA ALA A 407 -14.46 3.29 9.02
C ALA A 407 -14.46 3.38 7.48
N VAL A 408 -13.85 2.39 6.84
CA VAL A 408 -13.65 2.30 5.38
C VAL A 408 -14.79 1.47 4.82
N ALA A 409 -15.41 1.88 3.70
CA ALA A 409 -16.43 1.03 3.08
C ALA A 409 -15.75 -0.11 2.34
N GLU A 410 -16.57 -1.14 2.10
CA GLU A 410 -16.33 -2.27 1.23
C GLU A 410 -15.41 -1.91 0.06
N VAL A 411 -14.14 -2.31 0.19
CA VAL A 411 -13.21 -2.26 -0.93
C VAL A 411 -13.47 -3.51 -1.75
N ALA A 412 -14.05 -3.31 -2.93
CA ALA A 412 -14.46 -4.40 -3.79
C ALA A 412 -13.63 -4.40 -5.08
N THR A 413 -13.18 -5.57 -5.48
CA THR A 413 -12.75 -5.80 -6.86
C THR A 413 -13.99 -5.92 -7.72
N ASP A 414 -14.15 -5.07 -8.73
CA ASP A 414 -15.28 -5.21 -9.63
C ASP A 414 -15.12 -6.40 -10.58
N ALA A 415 -16.19 -6.74 -11.32
CA ALA A 415 -16.17 -7.84 -12.29
C ALA A 415 -15.12 -7.68 -13.42
N ALA A 416 -14.51 -6.50 -13.56
CA ALA A 416 -13.44 -6.21 -14.51
C ALA A 416 -12.03 -6.27 -13.88
N GLY A 417 -11.92 -6.64 -12.60
CA GLY A 417 -10.65 -6.70 -11.88
C GLY A 417 -10.15 -5.35 -11.37
N ALA A 418 -10.96 -4.29 -11.43
CA ALA A 418 -10.60 -2.96 -10.94
C ALA A 418 -10.80 -2.88 -9.42
N THR A 419 -9.80 -2.37 -8.71
CA THR A 419 -9.96 -2.02 -7.29
C THR A 419 -10.83 -0.78 -7.17
N ARG A 420 -11.94 -0.91 -6.44
CA ARG A 420 -12.82 0.20 -6.09
C ARG A 420 -12.77 0.43 -4.59
N TYR A 421 -12.31 1.60 -4.18
CA TYR A 421 -12.36 2.07 -2.81
C TYR A 421 -13.68 2.82 -2.59
N GLY A 422 -14.65 2.15 -1.98
CA GLY A 422 -15.86 2.83 -1.49
C GLY A 422 -15.53 3.63 -0.23
N LEU A 423 -16.14 4.81 -0.08
CA LEU A 423 -16.09 5.57 1.17
C LEU A 423 -17.29 5.19 2.05
N ALA A 424 -17.08 4.79 3.31
CA ALA A 424 -18.16 4.30 4.17
C ALA A 424 -19.22 5.36 4.44
N ARG A 425 -18.83 6.63 4.35
CA ARG A 425 -19.70 7.77 4.59
C ARG A 425 -19.83 8.56 3.31
N ARG A 426 -21.07 8.99 3.07
CA ARG A 426 -21.41 9.90 1.99
C ARG A 426 -20.64 11.22 2.16
N VAL A 427 -20.23 11.79 1.04
CA VAL A 427 -19.34 12.96 0.99
C VAL A 427 -20.09 14.14 0.42
N SER A 428 -19.84 15.32 0.99
CA SER A 428 -20.28 16.61 0.45
C SER A 428 -19.07 17.46 0.09
N VAL A 429 -19.02 17.94 -1.15
CA VAL A 429 -17.91 18.75 -1.68
C VAL A 429 -18.50 19.92 -2.47
N PRO A 430 -18.28 21.18 -2.04
CA PRO A 430 -18.78 22.34 -2.78
C PRO A 430 -18.26 22.39 -4.22
N ALA A 431 -19.00 23.03 -5.12
CA ALA A 431 -18.62 23.23 -6.51
C ALA A 431 -17.25 23.93 -6.60
N GLY A 432 -16.33 23.37 -7.40
CA GLY A 432 -14.98 23.89 -7.56
C GLY A 432 -14.05 23.70 -6.36
N ALA A 433 -14.50 23.04 -5.28
CA ALA A 433 -13.67 22.76 -4.11
C ALA A 433 -12.95 21.41 -4.22
N SER A 434 -11.86 21.29 -3.47
CA SER A 434 -11.18 20.01 -3.25
C SER A 434 -11.44 19.52 -1.83
N ALA A 435 -11.64 18.22 -1.66
CA ALA A 435 -11.77 17.56 -0.37
C ALA A 435 -10.75 16.45 -0.23
N MET A 436 -10.22 16.27 0.98
CA MET A 436 -9.42 15.11 1.34
C MET A 436 -10.35 14.06 1.95
N VAL A 437 -10.35 12.86 1.39
CA VAL A 437 -11.15 11.72 1.86
C VAL A 437 -10.23 10.60 2.34
N THR A 438 -10.53 9.99 3.50
CA THR A 438 -9.78 8.81 3.93
C THR A 438 -10.27 7.61 3.15
N VAL A 439 -9.33 6.97 2.45
CA VAL A 439 -9.55 5.81 1.60
C VAL A 439 -9.43 4.53 2.41
N MET A 440 -8.45 4.44 3.32
CA MET A 440 -8.33 3.30 4.22
C MET A 440 -7.66 3.67 5.55
N SER A 441 -7.91 2.87 6.59
CA SER A 441 -7.22 2.95 7.88
C SER A 441 -7.25 1.57 8.53
N GLU A 442 -6.25 0.73 8.21
CA GLU A 442 -6.21 -0.67 8.61
C GLU A 442 -4.89 -1.04 9.30
N ARG A 443 -4.93 -2.00 10.22
CA ARG A 443 -3.72 -2.60 10.77
C ARG A 443 -3.26 -3.73 9.84
N VAL A 444 -2.01 -3.64 9.40
CA VAL A 444 -1.38 -4.61 8.50
C VAL A 444 -0.10 -5.16 9.12
N PRO A 445 0.32 -6.40 8.78
CA PRO A 445 1.62 -6.91 9.21
C PRO A 445 2.72 -5.99 8.72
N GLY A 446 3.50 -5.48 9.68
CA GLY A 446 4.43 -4.39 9.42
C GLY A 446 5.44 -4.23 10.53
N ARG A 447 6.73 -4.15 10.20
CA ARG A 447 7.79 -4.02 11.21
C ARG A 447 8.99 -3.24 10.69
N ALA A 448 9.75 -2.66 11.62
CA ALA A 448 11.04 -2.09 11.31
C ALA A 448 12.06 -3.21 11.02
N VAL A 449 12.83 -3.07 9.95
CA VAL A 449 13.91 -3.99 9.55
C VAL A 449 15.13 -3.20 9.07
N LEU A 450 16.26 -3.89 8.92
CA LEU A 450 17.38 -3.37 8.13
C LEU A 450 17.35 -3.99 6.74
N VAL A 451 17.76 -3.23 5.73
CA VAL A 451 17.88 -3.67 4.34
C VAL A 451 19.30 -3.38 3.85
N PHE A 452 20.05 -4.41 3.51
CA PHE A 452 21.35 -4.25 2.86
C PHE A 452 21.18 -4.42 1.35
N ASP A 453 21.21 -3.30 0.63
CA ASP A 453 21.24 -3.25 -0.82
C ASP A 453 22.46 -2.44 -1.29
N PRO A 454 23.54 -3.11 -1.74
CA PRO A 454 24.74 -2.42 -2.20
C PRO A 454 24.54 -1.67 -3.53
N GLN A 455 23.39 -1.86 -4.21
CA GLN A 455 23.05 -1.17 -5.45
C GLN A 455 22.05 -0.02 -5.24
N ALA A 456 21.64 0.27 -4.00
CA ALA A 456 20.77 1.39 -3.72
C ALA A 456 21.49 2.71 -4.06
N ASP A 457 20.74 3.67 -4.62
CA ASP A 457 21.22 5.02 -4.96
C ASP A 457 21.32 5.92 -3.71
N VAL A 458 22.05 5.42 -2.70
CA VAL A 458 22.27 6.11 -1.42
C VAL A 458 23.75 6.00 -1.08
N GLU A 459 24.40 7.14 -0.87
CA GLU A 459 25.82 7.18 -0.51
C GLU A 459 26.08 6.39 0.78
N GLY A 460 26.98 5.41 0.70
CA GLY A 460 27.32 4.53 1.83
C GLY A 460 26.51 3.24 1.91
N ALA A 461 25.49 3.02 1.07
CA ALA A 461 24.68 1.80 1.06
C ALA A 461 25.48 0.51 0.78
N GLY A 462 26.66 0.63 0.15
CA GLY A 462 27.59 -0.50 -0.03
C GLY A 462 28.25 -1.01 1.26
N ARG A 463 28.20 -0.24 2.37
CA ARG A 463 28.80 -0.61 3.67
C ARG A 463 27.80 -0.58 4.82
N PHE A 464 26.82 0.31 4.77
CA PHE A 464 25.83 0.53 5.82
C PHE A 464 24.45 0.14 5.30
N PRO A 465 23.67 -0.68 6.04
CA PRO A 465 22.32 -1.02 5.61
C PRO A 465 21.36 0.17 5.79
N LEU A 466 20.26 0.14 5.06
CA LEU A 466 19.15 1.08 5.18
C LEU A 466 18.20 0.62 6.30
N ARG A 467 17.66 1.56 7.07
CA ARG A 467 16.47 1.33 7.88
C ARG A 467 15.26 1.34 6.97
N ALA A 468 14.42 0.30 7.08
CA ALA A 468 13.24 0.15 6.24
C ALA A 468 12.05 -0.38 7.03
N ALA A 469 10.85 -0.03 6.60
CA ALA A 469 9.64 -0.71 7.03
C ALA A 469 9.37 -1.88 6.08
N HIS A 470 9.28 -3.10 6.63
CA HIS A 470 8.77 -4.25 5.91
C HIS A 470 7.27 -4.34 6.13
N LEU A 471 6.47 -4.11 5.09
CA LEU A 471 5.01 -4.13 5.17
C LEU A 471 4.45 -5.20 4.25
N ARG A 472 3.41 -5.91 4.70
CA ARG A 472 2.65 -6.84 3.87
C ARG A 472 1.23 -6.32 3.66
N ASN A 473 0.85 -6.16 2.40
CA ASN A 473 -0.51 -5.76 2.05
C ASN A 473 -1.49 -6.89 2.39
N THR A 474 -2.35 -6.65 3.36
CA THR A 474 -3.44 -7.54 3.78
C THR A 474 -4.78 -6.81 3.79
N VAL A 475 -4.82 -5.64 3.12
CA VAL A 475 -5.99 -4.77 3.10
C VAL A 475 -7.16 -5.47 2.42
N GLY A 476 -8.35 -5.32 3.00
CA GLY A 476 -9.59 -5.94 2.51
C GLY A 476 -9.72 -7.44 2.76
N GLY A 477 -8.94 -8.01 3.67
CA GLY A 477 -9.10 -9.39 4.14
C GLY A 477 -9.02 -10.45 3.03
N ASP A 478 -10.02 -11.33 2.96
CA ASP A 478 -10.08 -12.42 1.97
C ASP A 478 -10.31 -11.95 0.54
N ALA A 479 -10.98 -10.80 0.35
CA ALA A 479 -11.21 -10.23 -0.98
C ALA A 479 -9.93 -9.67 -1.58
N GLY A 480 -9.05 -9.11 -0.74
CA GLY A 480 -7.74 -8.59 -1.13
C GLY A 480 -7.81 -7.32 -1.98
N VAL A 481 -7.07 -6.29 -1.57
CA VAL A 481 -7.10 -4.99 -2.23
C VAL A 481 -5.71 -4.59 -2.70
N ASP A 482 -5.57 -4.29 -3.98
CA ASP A 482 -4.33 -3.71 -4.49
C ASP A 482 -4.20 -2.26 -4.00
N LEU A 483 -3.03 -1.88 -3.49
CA LEU A 483 -2.70 -0.49 -3.17
C LEU A 483 -2.13 0.20 -4.42
N VAL A 484 -2.58 1.41 -4.70
CA VAL A 484 -2.05 2.23 -5.79
C VAL A 484 -0.74 2.91 -5.41
N ALA A 485 0.06 3.28 -6.39
CA ALA A 485 1.27 4.03 -6.14
C ALA A 485 0.97 5.43 -5.55
N GLY A 486 1.78 5.88 -4.60
CA GLY A 486 1.62 7.17 -3.95
C GLY A 486 2.73 7.48 -2.95
N PRO A 487 2.91 8.76 -2.56
CA PRO A 487 3.87 9.13 -1.52
C PRO A 487 3.45 8.50 -0.18
N VAL A 488 4.45 8.10 0.60
CA VAL A 488 4.27 7.49 1.92
C VAL A 488 5.10 8.20 2.97
N THR A 489 4.50 8.52 4.10
CA THR A 489 5.16 9.07 5.29
C THR A 489 5.21 8.01 6.39
N LEU A 490 6.40 7.76 6.95
CA LEU A 490 6.61 6.74 7.97
C LEU A 490 6.80 7.35 9.36
N PHE A 491 6.10 6.81 10.35
CA PHE A 491 6.17 7.19 11.76
C PHE A 491 6.50 5.98 12.63
N GLY A 492 7.12 6.23 13.78
CA GLY A 492 7.37 5.22 14.81
C GLY A 492 7.81 5.88 16.11
N GLY A 493 7.36 5.35 17.25
CA GLY A 493 7.63 5.95 18.56
C GLY A 493 7.13 7.40 18.72
N GLY A 494 6.08 7.77 17.99
CA GLY A 494 5.52 9.12 17.98
C GLY A 494 6.28 10.14 17.11
N GLU A 495 7.36 9.75 16.46
CA GLU A 495 8.20 10.64 15.64
C GLU A 495 8.11 10.31 14.14
N LEU A 496 8.42 11.31 13.30
CA LEU A 496 8.59 11.12 11.85
C LEU A 496 9.92 10.40 11.59
N LEU A 497 9.84 9.22 10.97
CA LEU A 497 11.02 8.42 10.60
C LEU A 497 11.56 8.81 9.22
N GLY A 498 10.68 9.15 8.29
CA GLY A 498 11.05 9.58 6.94
C GLY A 498 9.89 9.55 5.95
N GLU A 499 10.23 9.83 4.69
CA GLU A 499 9.31 9.88 3.57
C GLU A 499 9.82 9.00 2.43
N GLY A 500 8.91 8.48 1.63
CA GLY A 500 9.23 7.65 0.48
C GLY A 500 8.11 7.62 -0.55
N LEU A 501 8.26 6.74 -1.53
CA LEU A 501 7.24 6.45 -2.53
C LEU A 501 6.86 4.97 -2.39
N LEU A 502 5.57 4.71 -2.26
CA LEU A 502 5.00 3.38 -2.37
C LEU A 502 4.67 3.14 -3.84
N ASP A 503 5.26 2.10 -4.44
CA ASP A 503 4.83 1.60 -5.75
C ASP A 503 3.50 0.84 -5.60
N ALA A 504 2.82 0.59 -6.72
CA ALA A 504 1.60 -0.22 -6.70
C ALA A 504 1.89 -1.58 -6.04
N LEU A 505 1.17 -1.89 -4.96
CA LEU A 505 1.42 -3.06 -4.12
C LEU A 505 0.20 -3.99 -4.14
N PRO A 506 0.26 -5.10 -4.90
CA PRO A 506 -0.86 -6.02 -4.98
C PRO A 506 -1.23 -6.67 -3.64
N ALA A 507 -2.45 -7.15 -3.54
CA ALA A 507 -2.92 -7.89 -2.37
C ALA A 507 -1.99 -9.07 -2.02
N GLY A 508 -1.70 -9.24 -0.72
CA GLY A 508 -0.86 -10.32 -0.19
C GLY A 508 0.65 -10.18 -0.43
N ARG A 509 1.10 -9.14 -1.15
CA ARG A 509 2.52 -8.86 -1.41
C ARG A 509 3.16 -8.02 -0.32
N SER A 510 4.48 -8.15 -0.19
CA SER A 510 5.28 -7.36 0.74
C SER A 510 6.10 -6.29 0.00
N VAL A 511 6.42 -5.21 0.71
CA VAL A 511 7.29 -4.13 0.25
C VAL A 511 8.28 -3.75 1.35
N MET A 512 9.47 -3.32 0.93
CA MET A 512 10.48 -2.71 1.79
C MET A 512 10.50 -1.21 1.51
N LEU A 513 10.14 -0.39 2.50
CA LEU A 513 10.14 1.07 2.39
C LEU A 513 11.33 1.65 3.15
N PRO A 514 12.46 1.94 2.48
CA PRO A 514 13.62 2.54 3.12
C PRO A 514 13.31 3.98 3.56
N TYR A 515 13.77 4.36 4.76
CA TYR A 515 13.56 5.70 5.31
C TYR A 515 14.83 6.34 5.89
N GLY A 516 15.95 5.61 5.95
CA GLY A 516 17.22 6.18 6.39
C GLY A 516 18.40 5.21 6.29
N LEU A 517 19.62 5.71 6.48
CA LEU A 517 20.83 4.89 6.50
C LEU A 517 21.25 4.59 7.95
N ASP A 518 21.45 3.31 8.29
CA ASP A 518 21.93 2.91 9.62
C ASP A 518 23.45 2.87 9.69
N ARG A 519 24.08 3.95 10.16
CA ARG A 519 25.54 4.01 10.33
C ARG A 519 26.08 3.22 11.51
N SER A 520 25.20 2.67 12.35
CA SER A 520 25.59 1.89 13.53
C SER A 520 25.90 0.43 13.20
N THR A 521 25.42 -0.05 12.05
CA THR A 521 25.60 -1.41 11.55
C THR A 521 26.48 -1.40 10.32
N THR A 522 27.50 -2.27 10.28
CA THR A 522 28.40 -2.37 9.11
C THR A 522 28.33 -3.75 8.49
N VAL A 523 28.34 -3.79 7.16
CA VAL A 523 28.38 -5.02 6.38
C VAL A 523 29.68 -5.06 5.57
N GLU A 524 30.46 -6.11 5.77
CA GLU A 524 31.62 -6.42 4.94
C GLU A 524 31.27 -7.57 4.00
N VAL A 525 31.54 -7.38 2.71
CA VAL A 525 31.24 -8.36 1.66
C VAL A 525 32.54 -8.87 1.08
N THR A 526 32.72 -10.18 1.12
CA THR A 526 33.86 -10.87 0.49
C THR A 526 33.33 -11.87 -0.52
N GLY A 527 33.98 -11.95 -1.68
CA GLY A 527 33.59 -12.81 -2.78
C GLY A 527 34.74 -13.69 -3.21
N GLU A 528 34.48 -14.99 -3.31
CA GLU A 528 35.41 -15.99 -3.81
C GLU A 528 34.78 -16.69 -5.01
N ASN A 529 35.55 -16.82 -6.09
CA ASN A 529 35.15 -17.58 -7.26
C ASN A 529 35.96 -18.87 -7.29
N GLU A 530 35.28 -19.98 -7.50
CA GLU A 530 35.87 -21.30 -7.62
C GLU A 530 35.37 -21.95 -8.91
N GLU A 531 36.28 -22.52 -9.69
CA GLU A 531 35.91 -23.34 -10.84
C GLU A 531 36.20 -24.80 -10.50
N THR A 532 35.16 -25.61 -10.54
CA THR A 532 35.27 -27.06 -10.30
C THR A 532 35.02 -27.81 -11.60
N PRO A 533 35.82 -28.84 -11.91
CA PRO A 533 35.53 -29.76 -13.01
C PRO A 533 34.15 -30.42 -12.78
N SER A 534 33.27 -30.37 -13.79
CA SER A 534 31.96 -31.07 -13.73
C SER A 534 32.05 -32.38 -14.50
N ARG A 535 32.21 -32.30 -15.82
CA ARG A 535 32.29 -33.47 -16.71
C ARG A 535 32.86 -33.10 -18.07
N VAL A 536 33.26 -34.10 -18.83
CA VAL A 536 33.53 -33.95 -20.27
C VAL A 536 32.19 -34.02 -21.02
N VAL A 537 31.94 -33.06 -21.91
CA VAL A 537 30.71 -33.00 -22.72
C VAL A 537 30.87 -33.83 -24.00
N GLY A 538 32.06 -33.79 -24.60
CA GLY A 538 32.36 -34.55 -25.80
C GLY A 538 33.77 -34.30 -26.33
N ILE A 539 34.25 -35.21 -27.19
CA ILE A 539 35.59 -35.15 -27.78
C ILE A 539 35.48 -35.40 -29.27
N ALA A 540 35.91 -34.43 -30.09
CA ALA A 540 35.85 -34.54 -31.54
C ALA A 540 37.01 -33.80 -32.21
N ARG A 541 37.70 -34.49 -33.14
CA ARG A 541 38.73 -33.92 -34.02
C ARG A 541 39.81 -33.12 -33.28
N GLY A 542 40.28 -33.64 -32.13
CA GLY A 542 41.30 -33.00 -31.31
C GLY A 542 40.82 -31.83 -30.45
N VAL A 543 39.51 -31.58 -30.37
CA VAL A 543 38.92 -30.62 -29.44
C VAL A 543 38.11 -31.37 -28.39
N VAL A 544 38.33 -31.03 -27.13
CA VAL A 544 37.55 -31.52 -25.99
C VAL A 544 36.63 -30.40 -25.52
N GLN A 545 35.34 -30.70 -25.40
CA GLN A 545 34.38 -29.84 -24.73
C GLN A 545 34.28 -30.26 -23.27
N LEU A 546 34.64 -29.35 -22.37
CA LEU A 546 34.61 -29.53 -20.93
C LEU A 546 33.45 -28.73 -20.35
N GLU A 547 32.74 -29.32 -19.41
CA GLU A 547 31.79 -28.62 -18.54
C GLU A 547 32.47 -28.35 -17.20
N ARG A 548 32.50 -27.07 -16.80
CA ARG A 548 32.93 -26.60 -15.49
C ARG A 548 31.71 -26.11 -14.72
N ILE A 549 31.74 -26.27 -13.41
CA ILE A 549 30.83 -25.55 -12.53
C ILE A 549 31.60 -24.37 -11.96
N GLN A 550 31.21 -23.17 -12.39
CA GLN A 550 31.66 -21.93 -11.79
C GLN A 550 30.80 -21.66 -10.54
N SER A 551 31.42 -21.72 -9.37
CA SER A 551 30.81 -21.39 -8.08
C SER A 551 31.27 -20.00 -7.64
N ARG A 552 30.33 -19.16 -7.25
CA ARG A 552 30.57 -17.86 -6.62
C ARG A 552 30.08 -17.92 -5.19
N ARG A 553 31.02 -17.93 -4.24
CA ARG A 553 30.75 -17.84 -2.80
C ARG A 553 30.82 -16.38 -2.39
N THR A 554 29.76 -15.87 -1.78
CA THR A 554 29.70 -14.51 -1.24
C THR A 554 29.45 -14.60 0.25
N ARG A 555 30.42 -14.14 1.05
CA ARG A 555 30.35 -14.10 2.51
C ARG A 555 30.06 -12.67 2.97
N TYR A 556 29.05 -12.53 3.80
CA TYR A 556 28.62 -11.30 4.43
C TYR A 556 28.94 -11.36 5.92
N VAL A 557 29.72 -10.40 6.42
CA VAL A 557 30.02 -10.24 7.84
C VAL A 557 29.34 -8.97 8.33
N VAL A 558 28.37 -9.11 9.23
CA VAL A 558 27.50 -8.03 9.68
C VAL A 558 27.80 -7.75 11.14
N THR A 559 28.25 -6.55 11.45
CA THR A 559 28.46 -6.10 12.83
C THR A 559 27.33 -5.16 13.21
N ALA A 560 26.43 -5.62 14.07
CA ALA A 560 25.21 -4.90 14.44
C ALA A 560 25.46 -3.83 15.50
N GLY A 561 24.79 -2.68 15.36
CA GLY A 561 24.77 -1.63 16.38
C GLY A 561 24.02 -2.02 17.67
N ALA A 562 24.03 -1.12 18.66
CA ALA A 562 23.38 -1.35 19.96
C ALA A 562 21.85 -1.24 19.92
N ARG A 563 21.29 -0.48 18.97
CA ARG A 563 19.83 -0.30 18.76
C ARG A 563 19.47 -0.63 17.31
N VAL A 564 19.33 -1.92 17.04
CA VAL A 564 18.99 -2.45 15.72
C VAL A 564 17.68 -3.24 15.75
N PRO A 565 16.90 -3.22 14.66
CA PRO A 565 15.85 -4.20 14.44
C PRO A 565 16.39 -5.63 14.50
N GLY A 566 15.56 -6.58 14.93
CA GLY A 566 15.97 -7.99 15.10
C GLY A 566 16.20 -8.76 13.80
N THR A 567 15.87 -8.19 12.63
CA THR A 567 16.06 -8.84 11.32
C THR A 567 16.63 -7.84 10.32
N MET A 568 17.60 -8.30 9.53
CA MET A 568 18.08 -7.63 8.33
C MET A 568 17.74 -8.47 7.09
N PHE A 569 17.27 -7.83 6.03
CA PHE A 569 17.12 -8.43 4.71
C PHE A 569 18.29 -8.04 3.81
N LEU A 570 18.88 -9.03 3.17
CA LEU A 570 20.00 -8.85 2.26
C LEU A 570 19.54 -9.05 0.82
N ARG A 571 19.79 -8.06 -0.04
CA ARG A 571 19.53 -8.18 -1.47
C ARG A 571 20.67 -8.91 -2.16
N TYR A 572 20.37 -10.10 -2.70
CA TYR A 572 21.28 -10.89 -3.51
C TYR A 572 20.73 -11.06 -4.92
N GLN A 573 21.36 -10.44 -5.91
CA GLN A 573 20.96 -10.58 -7.31
C GLN A 573 21.87 -11.58 -8.03
N THR A 574 21.27 -12.61 -8.61
CA THR A 574 21.95 -13.52 -9.54
C THR A 574 21.92 -12.92 -10.95
N SER A 575 23.04 -12.94 -11.65
CA SER A 575 23.16 -12.48 -13.04
C SER A 575 24.02 -13.44 -13.85
N GLY A 576 23.92 -13.38 -15.18
CA GLY A 576 24.75 -14.19 -16.08
C GLY A 576 24.48 -15.70 -16.03
N GLY A 577 23.31 -16.16 -15.60
CA GLY A 577 22.98 -17.59 -15.53
C GLY A 577 23.51 -18.31 -14.28
N PHE A 578 23.98 -17.57 -13.28
CA PHE A 578 24.19 -18.13 -11.94
C PHE A 578 22.86 -18.41 -11.26
N GLU A 579 22.78 -19.53 -10.56
CA GLU A 579 21.64 -19.91 -9.71
C GLU A 579 22.11 -20.17 -8.29
N LEU A 580 21.33 -19.75 -7.29
CA LEU A 580 21.65 -19.97 -5.89
C LEU A 580 21.47 -21.46 -5.56
N VAL A 581 22.49 -22.08 -4.96
CA VAL A 581 22.50 -23.54 -4.69
C VAL A 581 21.47 -23.93 -3.64
N GLU A 582 21.40 -23.16 -2.57
CA GLU A 582 20.46 -23.35 -1.49
C GLU A 582 20.07 -21.97 -0.95
N ALA A 583 18.79 -21.65 -1.05
CA ALA A 583 18.25 -20.38 -0.60
C ALA A 583 17.88 -20.48 0.88
N PRO A 584 18.36 -19.59 1.76
CA PRO A 584 18.05 -19.66 3.19
C PRO A 584 16.54 -19.63 3.47
N PRO A 585 16.07 -20.26 4.57
CA PRO A 585 14.65 -20.29 4.90
C PRO A 585 14.12 -18.87 5.13
N GLY A 586 12.88 -18.61 4.68
CA GLY A 586 12.24 -17.29 4.77
C GLY A 586 12.73 -16.27 3.73
N HIS A 587 13.53 -16.67 2.74
CA HIS A 587 13.88 -15.79 1.64
C HIS A 587 12.66 -15.46 0.76
N GLU A 588 12.63 -14.23 0.26
CA GLU A 588 11.66 -13.83 -0.77
C GLU A 588 12.38 -13.72 -2.13
N ARG A 589 11.76 -14.22 -3.20
CA ARG A 589 12.35 -14.18 -4.55
C ARG A 589 11.48 -13.36 -5.49
N VAL A 590 12.10 -12.36 -6.15
CA VAL A 590 11.49 -11.56 -7.20
C VAL A 590 12.39 -11.61 -8.43
N GLY A 591 11.96 -12.39 -9.44
CA GLY A 591 12.77 -12.64 -10.65
C GLY A 591 14.10 -13.33 -10.33
N SER A 592 15.22 -12.62 -10.59
CA SER A 592 16.59 -13.06 -10.30
C SER A 592 17.16 -12.44 -9.01
N THR A 593 16.34 -11.78 -8.22
CA THR A 593 16.72 -11.15 -6.95
C THR A 593 16.16 -11.96 -5.78
N TYR A 594 17.01 -12.21 -4.80
CA TYR A 594 16.69 -12.87 -3.54
C TYR A 594 16.81 -11.84 -2.40
N TRP A 595 15.80 -11.78 -1.56
CA TRP A 595 15.80 -11.06 -0.30
C TRP A 595 15.98 -12.07 0.82
N VAL A 596 17.18 -12.12 1.38
CA VAL A 596 17.58 -13.16 2.33
C VAL A 596 17.50 -12.60 3.75
N PRO A 597 16.66 -13.16 4.64
CA PRO A 597 16.61 -12.72 6.03
C PRO A 597 17.84 -13.19 6.80
N LEU A 598 18.37 -12.31 7.65
CA LEU A 598 19.43 -12.57 8.60
C LEU A 598 18.99 -12.04 9.97
N PRO A 599 18.71 -12.92 10.95
CA PRO A 599 18.44 -12.50 12.32
C PRO A 599 19.66 -11.77 12.89
N LEU A 600 19.43 -10.62 13.55
CA LEU A 600 20.48 -9.83 14.17
C LEU A 600 20.33 -9.84 15.69
N THR A 601 21.45 -9.88 16.39
CA THR A 601 21.53 -9.62 17.83
C THR A 601 22.31 -8.33 18.04
N ALA A 602 21.78 -7.41 18.84
CA ALA A 602 22.42 -6.13 19.13
C ALA A 602 23.86 -6.32 19.63
N SER A 603 24.77 -5.49 19.13
CA SER A 603 26.21 -5.52 19.47
C SER A 603 26.93 -6.85 19.22
N ARG A 604 26.40 -7.73 18.36
CA ARG A 604 27.06 -8.97 17.92
C ARG A 604 27.36 -8.97 16.43
N THR A 605 28.34 -9.78 16.05
CA THR A 605 28.66 -10.08 14.66
C THR A 605 27.89 -11.32 14.20
N SER A 606 27.24 -11.21 13.04
CA SER A 606 26.55 -12.31 12.36
C SER A 606 27.20 -12.55 11.00
N THR A 607 27.20 -13.80 10.52
CA THR A 607 27.80 -14.16 9.24
C THR A 607 26.81 -14.96 8.39
N LEU A 608 26.75 -14.64 7.10
CA LEU A 608 25.93 -15.34 6.12
C LEU A 608 26.79 -15.68 4.90
N GLU A 609 26.73 -16.93 4.43
CA GLU A 609 27.36 -17.36 3.19
C GLU A 609 26.31 -17.75 2.17
N LEU A 610 26.42 -17.19 0.96
CA LEU A 610 25.59 -17.55 -0.19
C LEU A 610 26.48 -18.13 -1.28
N VAL A 611 26.08 -19.27 -1.85
CA VAL A 611 26.80 -19.92 -2.95
C VAL A 611 25.90 -19.97 -4.16
N ALA A 612 26.32 -19.33 -5.25
CA ALA A 612 25.66 -19.45 -6.54
C ALA A 612 26.52 -20.24 -7.52
N ARG A 613 25.92 -21.08 -8.36
CA ARG A 613 26.60 -21.94 -9.33
C ARG A 613 26.10 -21.68 -10.74
N ARG A 614 26.97 -21.85 -11.72
CA ARG A 614 26.63 -21.86 -13.14
C ARG A 614 27.45 -22.91 -13.88
N PRO A 615 26.84 -23.75 -14.72
CA PRO A 615 27.57 -24.58 -15.65
C PRO A 615 28.14 -23.70 -16.78
N THR A 616 29.44 -23.84 -17.06
CA THR A 616 30.11 -23.19 -18.18
C THR A 616 30.74 -24.25 -19.08
N GLN A 617 30.68 -24.03 -20.39
CA GLN A 617 31.33 -24.91 -21.35
C GLN A 617 32.60 -24.25 -21.88
N VAL A 618 33.70 -24.99 -21.87
CA VAL A 618 34.99 -24.57 -22.38
C VAL A 618 35.42 -25.54 -23.48
N SER A 619 35.87 -25.02 -24.61
CA SER A 619 36.47 -25.82 -25.68
C SER A 619 37.99 -25.75 -25.59
N VAL A 620 38.63 -26.91 -25.51
CA VAL A 620 40.09 -27.04 -25.33
C VAL A 620 40.68 -27.79 -26.52
N ASP A 621 41.72 -27.22 -27.11
CA ASP A 621 42.45 -27.81 -28.24
C ASP A 621 43.59 -28.71 -27.72
N LEU A 622 43.48 -30.02 -27.97
CA LEU A 622 44.46 -31.03 -27.54
C LEU A 622 45.81 -30.92 -28.28
N MET A 623 45.91 -30.08 -29.31
CA MET A 623 47.18 -29.80 -29.99
C MET A 623 47.96 -28.65 -29.35
N ARG A 624 47.33 -27.89 -28.45
CA ARG A 624 47.93 -26.78 -27.68
C ARG A 624 48.21 -27.19 -26.25
N ASP A 625 48.67 -26.27 -25.41
CA ASP A 625 48.83 -26.59 -23.99
C ASP A 625 47.45 -26.65 -23.33
N PHE A 626 47.08 -27.85 -22.89
CA PHE A 626 45.79 -28.15 -22.25
C PHE A 626 45.99 -28.86 -20.90
N THR A 627 47.24 -29.01 -20.45
CA THR A 627 47.61 -29.87 -19.33
C THR A 627 46.88 -29.46 -18.05
N THR A 628 46.84 -28.16 -17.75
CA THR A 628 46.11 -27.57 -16.62
C THR A 628 44.59 -27.68 -16.74
N ASP A 629 44.05 -27.71 -17.95
CA ASP A 629 42.59 -27.71 -18.17
C ASP A 629 41.97 -29.10 -18.09
N VAL A 630 42.72 -30.15 -18.51
CA VAL A 630 42.20 -31.52 -18.64
C VAL A 630 42.65 -32.43 -17.49
N ALA A 631 43.83 -32.20 -16.90
CA ALA A 631 44.34 -33.05 -15.81
C ALA A 631 43.33 -33.26 -14.65
N PRO A 632 42.60 -32.23 -14.18
CA PRO A 632 41.64 -32.40 -13.08
C PRO A 632 40.50 -33.38 -13.39
N TYR A 633 40.10 -33.50 -14.67
CA TYR A 633 39.01 -34.38 -15.11
C TYR A 633 39.44 -35.84 -15.14
N VAL A 634 40.70 -36.10 -15.51
CA VAL A 634 41.29 -37.45 -15.52
C VAL A 634 41.52 -37.95 -14.10
N GLN A 635 41.91 -37.05 -13.18
CA GLN A 635 42.18 -37.39 -11.77
C GLN A 635 40.90 -37.50 -10.92
N GLY A 636 39.84 -36.77 -11.25
CA GLY A 636 38.62 -36.65 -10.44
C GLY A 636 37.61 -37.81 -10.54
N GLY A 637 37.86 -38.84 -11.35
CA GLY A 637 37.05 -40.08 -11.36
C GLY A 637 35.66 -40.00 -12.00
N GLY A 638 35.30 -38.90 -12.66
CA GLY A 638 33.98 -38.67 -13.28
C GLY A 638 33.87 -39.05 -14.77
N LEU A 639 34.87 -39.77 -15.31
CA LEU A 639 34.94 -40.13 -16.72
C LEU A 639 34.75 -41.63 -16.93
N PRO A 640 34.11 -42.07 -18.03
CA PRO A 640 34.15 -43.47 -18.44
C PRO A 640 35.60 -43.94 -18.55
N ASP A 641 35.89 -45.12 -18.01
CA ASP A 641 37.23 -45.72 -17.96
C ASP A 641 38.00 -45.67 -19.29
N ALA A 642 37.31 -45.87 -20.42
CA ALA A 642 37.89 -45.81 -21.75
C ALA A 642 38.34 -44.38 -22.12
N VAL A 643 37.54 -43.37 -21.78
CA VAL A 643 37.83 -41.95 -22.02
C VAL A 643 38.95 -41.47 -21.10
N ALA A 644 38.91 -41.85 -19.82
CA ALA A 644 39.93 -41.50 -18.84
C ALA A 644 41.32 -42.03 -19.26
N ARG A 645 41.40 -43.31 -19.65
CA ARG A 645 42.66 -43.90 -20.15
C ARG A 645 43.15 -43.22 -21.42
N GLY A 646 42.24 -42.95 -22.36
CA GLY A 646 42.58 -42.28 -23.61
C GLY A 646 43.13 -40.88 -23.41
N LEU A 647 42.48 -40.07 -22.57
CA LEU A 647 42.96 -38.73 -22.21
C LEU A 647 44.27 -38.76 -21.42
N ALA A 648 44.48 -39.77 -20.56
CA ALA A 648 45.74 -39.93 -19.83
C ALA A 648 46.92 -40.12 -20.78
N VAL A 649 46.79 -40.97 -21.81
CA VAL A 649 47.82 -41.19 -22.82
C VAL A 649 48.13 -39.90 -23.60
N ILE A 650 47.10 -39.15 -23.99
CA ILE A 650 47.25 -37.87 -24.69
C ILE A 650 47.94 -36.83 -23.78
N LEU A 651 47.61 -36.80 -22.50
CA LEU A 651 48.20 -35.91 -21.51
C LEU A 651 49.69 -36.24 -21.28
N GLU A 652 50.05 -37.52 -21.14
CA GLU A 652 51.43 -37.98 -21.03
C GLU A 652 52.25 -37.59 -22.26
N ALA A 653 51.72 -37.81 -23.47
CA ALA A 653 52.37 -37.39 -24.71
C ALA A 653 52.58 -35.87 -24.75
N ARG A 654 51.63 -35.09 -24.21
CA ARG A 654 51.75 -33.63 -24.14
C ARG A 654 52.81 -33.16 -23.17
N VAL A 655 52.92 -33.77 -21.99
CA VAL A 655 53.94 -33.44 -21.00
C VAL A 655 55.34 -33.54 -21.62
N VAL A 656 55.60 -34.61 -22.39
CA VAL A 656 56.87 -34.76 -23.12
C VAL A 656 57.11 -33.63 -24.12
N VAL A 657 56.09 -33.20 -24.87
CA VAL A 657 56.22 -32.05 -25.79
C VAL A 657 56.57 -30.76 -25.03
N VAL A 658 55.88 -30.49 -23.93
CA VAL A 658 56.09 -29.29 -23.10
C VAL A 658 57.52 -29.27 -22.52
N GLU A 659 58.02 -30.40 -22.05
CA GLU A 659 59.40 -30.55 -21.56
C GLU A 659 60.44 -30.26 -22.65
N ARG A 660 60.25 -30.79 -23.87
CA ARG A 660 61.18 -30.56 -24.99
C ARG A 660 61.13 -29.11 -25.48
N GLU A 661 59.95 -28.50 -25.52
CA GLU A 661 59.80 -27.07 -25.82
C GLU A 661 60.50 -26.19 -24.77
N ALA A 662 60.37 -26.53 -23.49
CA ALA A 662 61.05 -25.82 -22.41
C ALA A 662 62.58 -25.94 -22.55
N ARG A 663 63.10 -27.13 -22.86
CA ARG A 663 64.53 -27.34 -23.13
C ARG A 663 64.99 -26.56 -24.35
N GLU A 664 64.24 -26.57 -25.44
CA GLU A 664 64.57 -25.83 -26.66
C GLU A 664 64.68 -24.32 -26.38
N ARG A 665 63.71 -23.78 -25.62
CA ARG A 665 63.74 -22.38 -25.18
C ARG A 665 64.98 -22.08 -24.32
N ALA A 666 65.30 -22.94 -23.35
CA ALA A 666 66.47 -22.76 -22.48
C ALA A 666 67.79 -22.73 -23.25
N VAL A 667 68.00 -23.70 -24.16
CA VAL A 667 69.22 -23.77 -24.99
C VAL A 667 69.32 -22.55 -25.92
N ARG A 668 68.19 -22.08 -26.47
CA ARG A 668 68.16 -20.88 -27.32
C ARG A 668 68.55 -19.62 -26.55
N VAL A 669 68.10 -19.48 -25.31
CA VAL A 669 68.50 -18.36 -24.44
C VAL A 669 70.00 -18.44 -24.13
N GLU A 670 70.51 -19.61 -23.73
CA GLU A 670 71.95 -19.81 -23.46
C GLU A 670 72.82 -19.49 -24.69
N LEU A 671 72.38 -19.91 -25.88
CA LEU A 671 73.06 -19.62 -27.14
C LEU A 671 73.07 -18.12 -27.45
N GLY A 672 71.96 -17.42 -27.21
CA GLY A 672 71.84 -15.97 -27.38
C GLY A 672 72.77 -15.19 -26.44
N ASP A 673 72.73 -15.53 -25.14
CA ASP A 673 73.56 -14.92 -24.11
C ASP A 673 75.05 -15.13 -24.39
N LEU A 674 75.43 -16.36 -24.77
CA LEU A 674 76.81 -16.69 -25.10
C LEU A 674 77.27 -15.98 -26.39
N GLY A 675 76.37 -15.85 -27.37
CA GLY A 675 76.61 -15.07 -28.59
C GLY A 675 76.89 -13.60 -28.28
N GLN A 676 76.09 -12.99 -27.41
CA GLN A 676 76.28 -11.60 -26.98
C GLN A 676 77.62 -11.42 -26.24
N ARG A 677 77.90 -12.26 -25.24
CA ARG A 677 79.17 -12.21 -24.49
C ARG A 677 80.39 -12.35 -25.41
N ASN A 678 80.33 -13.24 -26.39
CA ASN A 678 81.42 -13.39 -27.37
C ASN A 678 81.56 -12.15 -28.27
N ALA A 679 80.47 -11.49 -28.65
CA ALA A 679 80.53 -10.25 -29.41
C ALA A 679 81.19 -9.11 -28.61
N GLU A 680 80.89 -9.00 -27.32
CA GLU A 680 81.50 -8.03 -26.40
C GLU A 680 83.01 -8.27 -26.23
N VAL A 681 83.42 -9.54 -26.06
CA VAL A 681 84.84 -9.90 -25.98
C VAL A 681 85.57 -9.60 -27.29
N ARG A 682 84.95 -9.87 -28.45
CA ARG A 682 85.52 -9.52 -29.77
C ARG A 682 85.65 -8.01 -29.98
N ALA A 683 84.67 -7.22 -29.54
CA ALA A 683 84.74 -5.77 -29.59
C ALA A 683 85.89 -5.23 -28.71
N THR A 684 86.09 -5.85 -27.54
CA THR A 684 87.19 -5.53 -26.63
C THR A 684 88.55 -5.90 -27.26
N LEU A 685 88.65 -7.05 -27.94
CA LEU A 685 89.84 -7.45 -28.70
C LEU A 685 90.17 -6.43 -29.81
N GLY A 686 89.16 -5.99 -30.57
CA GLY A 686 89.32 -4.97 -31.61
C GLY A 686 89.84 -3.64 -31.06
N ALA A 687 89.36 -3.21 -29.89
CA ALA A 687 89.87 -2.02 -29.21
C ALA A 687 91.33 -2.15 -28.72
N LEU A 688 91.83 -3.39 -28.54
CA LEU A 688 93.19 -3.68 -28.06
C LEU A 688 94.22 -3.89 -29.19
N GLU A 689 93.82 -3.94 -30.46
CA GLU A 689 94.72 -4.20 -31.61
C GLU A 689 95.88 -3.19 -31.72
N GLY A 690 95.67 -1.93 -31.31
CA GLY A 690 96.68 -0.88 -31.30
C GLY A 690 97.73 -1.00 -30.18
N ARG A 691 97.50 -1.82 -29.14
CA ARG A 691 98.35 -1.89 -27.94
C ARG A 691 99.43 -2.99 -28.09
N ARG A 692 100.69 -2.55 -28.20
CA ARG A 692 101.87 -3.43 -28.48
C ARG A 692 102.76 -3.72 -27.27
N ASP A 693 102.37 -3.29 -26.08
CA ASP A 693 103.07 -3.60 -24.83
C ASP A 693 102.93 -5.08 -24.42
N ALA A 694 103.77 -5.53 -23.48
CA ALA A 694 103.77 -6.93 -23.03
C ALA A 694 102.42 -7.34 -22.40
N GLU A 695 101.78 -6.41 -21.69
CA GLU A 695 100.47 -6.60 -21.07
C GLU A 695 99.35 -6.70 -22.12
N GLY A 696 99.34 -5.83 -23.15
CA GLY A 696 98.40 -5.91 -24.26
C GLY A 696 98.55 -7.19 -25.09
N ARG A 697 99.75 -7.77 -25.22
CA ARG A 697 99.94 -9.09 -25.85
C ARG A 697 99.35 -10.22 -24.99
N ARG A 698 99.55 -10.19 -23.67
CA ARG A 698 99.01 -11.20 -22.75
C ARG A 698 97.48 -11.18 -22.72
N LEU A 699 96.87 -10.00 -22.59
CA LEU A 699 95.42 -9.85 -22.54
C LEU A 699 94.75 -10.25 -23.86
N ARG A 700 95.38 -9.94 -25.01
CA ARG A 700 94.89 -10.43 -26.32
C ARG A 700 94.93 -11.94 -26.44
N ALA A 701 96.00 -12.59 -25.97
CA ALA A 701 96.08 -14.05 -25.98
C ALA A 701 94.98 -14.68 -25.10
N GLU A 702 94.75 -14.15 -23.90
CA GLU A 702 93.70 -14.62 -22.98
C GLU A 702 92.29 -14.42 -23.56
N LEU A 703 91.97 -13.22 -24.07
CA LEU A 703 90.66 -12.94 -24.65
C LEU A 703 90.43 -13.73 -25.95
N SER A 704 91.46 -13.97 -26.76
CA SER A 704 91.36 -14.83 -27.96
C SER A 704 91.03 -16.26 -27.58
N GLN A 705 91.69 -16.80 -26.55
CA GLN A 705 91.37 -18.13 -26.01
C GLN A 705 89.92 -18.20 -25.49
N ARG A 706 89.44 -17.16 -24.77
CA ARG A 706 88.04 -17.09 -24.32
C ARG A 706 87.05 -17.07 -25.47
N VAL A 707 87.37 -16.40 -26.59
CA VAL A 707 86.55 -16.42 -27.81
C VAL A 707 86.54 -17.82 -28.43
N GLU A 708 87.67 -18.51 -28.52
CA GLU A 708 87.75 -19.89 -29.05
C GLU A 708 86.96 -20.89 -28.18
N GLU A 709 87.03 -20.77 -26.86
CA GLU A 709 86.22 -21.55 -25.92
C GLU A 709 84.73 -21.23 -26.07
N GLY A 710 84.39 -19.94 -26.20
CA GLY A 710 83.03 -19.49 -26.47
C GLY A 710 82.46 -20.02 -27.77
N ILE A 711 83.23 -20.04 -28.87
CA ILE A 711 82.84 -20.63 -30.16
C ILE A 711 82.55 -22.13 -30.02
N ARG A 712 83.48 -22.89 -29.42
CA ARG A 712 83.29 -24.33 -29.21
C ARG A 712 82.04 -24.63 -28.39
N ARG A 713 81.75 -23.82 -27.37
CA ARG A 713 80.54 -23.97 -26.55
C ARG A 713 79.27 -23.59 -27.33
N MET A 714 79.30 -22.56 -28.17
CA MET A 714 78.18 -22.23 -29.07
C MET A 714 77.91 -23.35 -30.08
N GLU A 715 78.94 -23.96 -30.66
CA GLU A 715 78.80 -25.11 -31.58
C GLU A 715 78.15 -26.31 -30.88
N ALA A 716 78.58 -26.62 -29.66
CA ALA A 716 77.98 -27.68 -28.85
C ALA A 716 76.49 -27.40 -28.53
N LEU A 717 76.16 -26.16 -28.13
CA LEU A 717 74.76 -25.76 -27.87
C LEU A 717 73.92 -25.74 -29.15
N ALA A 718 74.49 -25.40 -30.31
CA ALA A 718 73.80 -25.45 -31.59
C ALA A 718 73.48 -26.89 -32.01
N GLN A 719 74.40 -27.83 -31.76
CA GLN A 719 74.16 -29.25 -31.95
C GLN A 719 73.11 -29.79 -30.97
N GLU A 720 73.16 -29.37 -29.70
CA GLU A 720 72.13 -29.72 -28.73
C GLU A 720 70.75 -29.18 -29.18
N LEU A 721 70.67 -27.93 -29.63
CA LEU A 721 69.44 -27.33 -30.12
C LEU A 721 68.82 -28.11 -31.29
N SER A 722 69.63 -28.61 -32.22
CA SER A 722 69.14 -29.41 -33.34
C SER A 722 68.60 -30.76 -32.87
N THR A 723 69.26 -31.42 -31.91
CA THR A 723 68.77 -32.67 -31.31
C THR A 723 67.44 -32.47 -30.56
N VAL A 724 67.36 -31.44 -29.71
CA VAL A 724 66.14 -31.13 -28.96
C VAL A 724 64.97 -30.77 -29.88
N ARG A 725 65.24 -30.09 -31.02
CA ARG A 725 64.23 -29.83 -32.05
C ARG A 725 63.70 -31.10 -32.69
N ALA A 726 64.58 -32.03 -33.07
CA ALA A 726 64.18 -33.32 -33.63
C ALA A 726 63.36 -34.15 -32.62
N GLU A 727 63.77 -34.16 -31.35
CA GLU A 727 63.02 -34.81 -30.28
C GLU A 727 61.64 -34.17 -30.06
N ARG A 728 61.55 -32.84 -30.09
CA ARG A 728 60.28 -32.10 -30.01
C ARG A 728 59.35 -32.46 -31.17
N GLU A 729 59.87 -32.52 -32.39
CA GLU A 729 59.08 -32.90 -33.57
C GLU A 729 58.58 -34.35 -33.49
N ALA A 730 59.42 -35.27 -33.05
CA ALA A 730 59.02 -36.66 -32.80
C ALA A 730 57.94 -36.77 -31.70
N ALA A 731 58.08 -35.99 -30.62
CA ALA A 731 57.07 -35.93 -29.55
C ALA A 731 55.74 -35.34 -30.04
N LEU A 732 55.78 -34.30 -30.89
CA LEU A 732 54.59 -33.72 -31.50
C LEU A 732 53.88 -34.70 -32.44
N GLU A 733 54.62 -35.53 -33.18
CA GLU A 733 54.01 -36.54 -34.05
C GLU A 733 53.30 -37.63 -33.24
N ARG A 734 53.91 -38.10 -32.15
CA ARG A 734 53.25 -39.03 -31.21
C ARG A 734 51.98 -38.42 -30.61
N LEU A 735 52.01 -37.13 -30.28
CA LEU A 735 50.80 -36.43 -29.80
C LEU A 735 49.72 -36.37 -30.89
N ARG A 736 50.08 -36.06 -32.15
CA ARG A 736 49.12 -36.05 -33.27
C ARG A 736 48.47 -37.41 -33.47
N GLU A 737 49.26 -38.48 -33.39
CA GLU A 737 48.77 -39.85 -33.51
C GLU A 737 47.79 -40.17 -32.38
N ALA A 738 48.18 -39.91 -31.12
CA ALA A 738 47.33 -40.12 -29.96
C ALA A 738 46.02 -39.30 -29.99
N VAL A 739 46.03 -38.11 -30.60
CA VAL A 739 44.83 -37.25 -30.77
C VAL A 739 43.96 -37.67 -31.96
N ARG A 740 44.48 -38.42 -32.93
CA ARG A 740 43.77 -38.82 -34.16
C ARG A 740 42.93 -40.09 -33.98
N GLU A 741 43.37 -41.00 -33.11
CA GLU A 741 42.71 -42.28 -32.83
C GLU A 741 41.35 -42.19 -32.08
N PRO A 742 41.09 -41.21 -31.20
CA PRO A 742 39.84 -41.16 -30.45
C PRO A 742 38.61 -40.75 -31.24
N ARG A 743 37.65 -41.66 -31.37
CA ARG A 743 36.22 -41.33 -31.47
C ARG A 743 35.50 -41.96 -30.28
N TRP A 744 35.56 -41.30 -29.13
CA TRP A 744 34.86 -41.78 -27.95
C TRP A 744 33.43 -41.26 -27.95
N SER A 745 32.47 -42.18 -27.98
CA SER A 745 31.06 -41.89 -27.66
C SER A 745 30.93 -41.69 -26.16
N MET A 746 30.10 -40.74 -25.75
CA MET A 746 29.78 -40.46 -24.33
C MET A 746 28.51 -41.20 -23.86
N GLU A 747 27.96 -42.12 -24.69
CA GLU A 747 26.87 -43.03 -24.31
C GLU A 747 27.32 -44.18 -23.40
#